data_AF-A0A966D579-F1
#
_entry.id   AF-A0A966D579-F1
#
_cell.length_a   1.000
_cell.length_b   1.000
_cell.length_c   1.000
_cell.angle_alpha   90.00
_cell.angle_beta   90.00
_cell.angle_gamma   90.00
#
_symmetry.space_group_name_H-M   'P 1'
#
loop_
_entity.id
_entity.type
_entity.pdbx_description
1 polymer ?
#
loop_
_entity_poly.entity_id
_entity_poly.type
_entity_poly.pdbx_seq_one_letter_code
_entity_poly.pdbx_strand_id
1 'polypeptide(L)'
;MFIDTNRLDVQFDVNAINRDFAFIRLERQGRNGKWNGAKMLDSFLGDQFKALSVLYRYGRFAYVMFRRPMDTYGLINRIRSHPDFADFDDGAVTAAEASELRNADDPVICEAWLLQILLNSLASSKSKKYPELNFCNLTGNLTLLSGGRKKLNNTLKCFEVSLSPSFLMEISGTLYRKKVALLHEMKHCEDLKRRETLTKKLKGPHYEPYGGKGILRRSLPGDSQSYIRCGEYGKRENTAFLDTSNWDNFVESRSAILYKTLKRAQEELSDYVKIAFSGREIDRVRSISCKNMNAKDYLKGALGNWPIHIVDKVKSPESLELTANLRENISLQYSDLPITTGDWERKEAINFRIIHSLAHYQQQSTKDEYLPSDGEVVRQNLTLEAMLDEKGTVSDVSIKTAIKEGAIKRDILLGRISLFDWRSLNSREDWTFGTLDGSEGRFMIVHPDGTFEIKTENMELNQDGELQRYIGLMQTADREGWKNEVKFEGLVAQGDSVNLISRSNEITLPDLEGIFQTMEKVGSPLPEGKDTGIALLPLLEDFIKAYPPAMGEKDGPKVAQFRDDLKGKGTSPLSKKTLKVMINECLGANTNLGRAFKEHLKEGYGIEFYFPRGKGSVEKHLQAMVEIKYFQESDKTAGYFVGDRKSGLKESLKRAHHLRKVQATEGSKLIVPDLLPTMDVDFVRTGQSTV
;
A
#
# COMPACT_ATOMS: atom_id res chain seq x y z
N MET A 1 24.07 -3.44 -2.05
CA MET A 1 22.95 -3.67 -1.09
C MET A 1 21.76 -4.13 -1.91
N PHE A 2 20.99 -5.14 -1.49
CA PHE A 2 19.83 -5.62 -2.24
C PHE A 2 18.50 -5.24 -1.57
N ILE A 3 17.47 -4.99 -2.36
CA ILE A 3 16.07 -4.93 -1.90
C ILE A 3 15.22 -5.91 -2.69
N ASP A 4 14.31 -6.59 -2.01
CA ASP A 4 13.35 -7.44 -2.70
C ASP A 4 12.18 -6.62 -3.23
N THR A 5 11.54 -7.16 -4.25
CA THR A 5 10.31 -6.62 -4.84
C THR A 5 9.24 -7.69 -4.90
N ASN A 6 8.00 -7.29 -5.18
CA ASN A 6 6.92 -8.26 -5.38
C ASN A 6 6.96 -8.96 -6.75
N ARG A 7 7.99 -8.73 -7.56
CA ARG A 7 8.28 -9.54 -8.74
C ARG A 7 8.81 -10.90 -8.30
N LEU A 8 8.39 -11.95 -9.00
CA LEU A 8 8.88 -13.30 -8.77
C LEU A 8 9.88 -13.69 -9.86
N ASP A 9 11.01 -14.25 -9.44
CA ASP A 9 11.87 -15.06 -10.29
C ASP A 9 11.28 -16.47 -10.33
N VAL A 10 11.01 -16.99 -11.53
CA VAL A 10 10.25 -18.22 -11.73
C VAL A 10 11.00 -19.16 -12.67
N GLN A 11 11.17 -20.41 -12.26
CA GLN A 11 11.71 -21.48 -13.09
C GLN A 11 10.78 -22.68 -13.01
N PHE A 12 10.18 -23.07 -14.14
CA PHE A 12 9.26 -24.21 -14.21
C PHE A 12 10.02 -25.52 -14.48
N ASP A 13 9.49 -26.63 -13.97
CA ASP A 13 9.75 -27.97 -14.50
C ASP A 13 8.51 -28.42 -15.29
N VAL A 14 8.45 -28.01 -16.56
CA VAL A 14 7.30 -28.29 -17.44
C VAL A 14 7.07 -29.79 -17.62
N ASN A 15 8.15 -30.59 -17.60
CA ASN A 15 8.04 -32.04 -17.72
C ASN A 15 7.34 -32.64 -16.50
N ALA A 16 7.75 -32.26 -15.28
CA ALA A 16 7.09 -32.69 -14.05
C ALA A 16 5.62 -32.22 -14.02
N ILE A 17 5.36 -30.99 -14.47
CA ILE A 17 4.00 -30.44 -14.54
C ILE A 17 3.12 -31.27 -15.49
N ASN A 18 3.54 -31.49 -16.73
CA ASN A 18 2.75 -32.22 -17.72
C ASN A 18 2.62 -33.72 -17.39
N ARG A 19 3.60 -34.29 -16.67
CA ARG A 19 3.55 -35.66 -16.13
C ARG A 19 2.45 -35.82 -15.08
N ASP A 20 2.31 -34.83 -14.19
CA ASP A 20 1.47 -34.97 -12.99
C ASP A 20 0.11 -34.28 -13.11
N PHE A 21 -0.05 -33.38 -14.07
CA PHE A 21 -1.27 -32.60 -14.29
C PHE A 21 -1.77 -32.71 -15.73
N ALA A 22 -3.08 -32.55 -15.89
CA ALA A 22 -3.72 -32.34 -17.18
C ALA A 22 -4.47 -31.00 -17.16
N PHE A 23 -4.36 -30.24 -18.24
CA PHE A 23 -5.04 -28.97 -18.38
C PHE A 23 -6.13 -29.06 -19.45
N ILE A 24 -7.27 -28.45 -19.17
CA ILE A 24 -8.37 -28.28 -20.12
C ILE A 24 -8.55 -26.79 -20.35
N ARG A 25 -8.49 -26.36 -21.61
CA ARG A 25 -8.82 -25.00 -22.05
C ARG A 25 -10.30 -24.94 -22.42
N LEU A 26 -10.97 -23.93 -21.88
CA LEU A 26 -12.36 -23.61 -22.15
C LEU A 26 -12.43 -22.29 -22.91
N GLU A 27 -13.18 -22.25 -24.00
CA GLU A 27 -13.47 -21.04 -24.77
C GLU A 27 -14.95 -20.67 -24.65
N ARG A 28 -15.25 -19.41 -24.34
CA ARG A 28 -16.64 -18.93 -24.27
C ARG A 28 -17.02 -18.12 -25.49
N GLN A 29 -18.05 -18.56 -26.20
CA GLN A 29 -18.53 -17.96 -27.44
C GLN A 29 -19.72 -17.00 -27.18
N GLY A 30 -19.91 -15.96 -28.01
CA GLY A 30 -21.02 -14.99 -27.94
C GLY A 30 -20.67 -13.54 -27.52
N ARG A 31 -21.64 -12.60 -27.66
CA ARG A 31 -21.47 -11.11 -27.51
C ARG A 31 -20.83 -10.62 -26.20
N ASN A 32 -20.81 -11.46 -25.15
CA ASN A 32 -20.25 -11.12 -23.84
C ASN A 32 -19.11 -12.05 -23.39
N GLY A 33 -18.53 -12.89 -24.28
CA GLY A 33 -17.51 -13.96 -24.11
C GLY A 33 -16.51 -13.90 -22.94
N LYS A 34 -16.98 -13.78 -21.70
CA LYS A 34 -16.19 -13.58 -20.47
C LYS A 34 -16.64 -14.56 -19.41
N TRP A 35 -15.71 -15.16 -18.68
CA TRP A 35 -16.02 -16.11 -17.60
C TRP A 35 -16.23 -15.48 -16.23
N ASN A 36 -16.20 -14.14 -16.13
CA ASN A 36 -16.33 -13.44 -14.86
C ASN A 36 -17.64 -13.79 -14.12
N GLY A 37 -17.55 -14.34 -12.91
CA GLY A 37 -18.69 -14.74 -12.09
C GLY A 37 -19.44 -15.99 -12.56
N ALA A 38 -18.96 -16.66 -13.62
CA ALA A 38 -19.63 -17.82 -14.20
C ALA A 38 -19.73 -18.97 -13.18
N LYS A 39 -20.94 -19.50 -12.98
CA LYS A 39 -21.18 -20.68 -12.12
C LYS A 39 -20.41 -21.90 -12.57
N MET A 40 -20.26 -22.02 -13.89
CA MET A 40 -19.59 -23.11 -14.56
C MET A 40 -18.12 -23.27 -14.17
N LEU A 41 -17.39 -22.19 -13.85
CA LEU A 41 -16.01 -22.35 -13.38
C LEU A 41 -15.96 -23.01 -12.00
N ASP A 42 -16.81 -22.56 -11.09
CA ASP A 42 -16.80 -23.08 -9.72
C ASP A 42 -17.38 -24.51 -9.65
N SER A 43 -18.21 -24.95 -10.61
CA SER A 43 -18.73 -26.31 -10.66
C SER A 43 -17.66 -27.36 -10.96
N PHE A 44 -16.57 -26.99 -11.65
CA PHE A 44 -15.43 -27.90 -11.87
C PHE A 44 -14.76 -28.33 -10.57
N LEU A 45 -14.77 -27.49 -9.54
CA LEU A 45 -14.17 -27.79 -8.24
C LEU A 45 -15.03 -28.74 -7.41
N GLY A 46 -16.33 -28.89 -7.73
CA GLY A 46 -17.27 -29.74 -7.02
C GLY A 46 -17.14 -31.23 -7.36
N ASP A 47 -17.95 -32.04 -6.68
CA ASP A 47 -17.89 -33.51 -6.73
C ASP A 47 -18.01 -34.12 -8.13
N GLN A 48 -18.61 -33.39 -9.07
CA GLN A 48 -18.84 -33.84 -10.42
C GLN A 48 -17.56 -33.99 -11.24
N PHE A 49 -16.64 -33.03 -11.12
CA PHE A 49 -15.42 -32.99 -11.92
C PHE A 49 -14.15 -33.10 -11.07
N LYS A 50 -14.18 -32.62 -9.82
CA LYS A 50 -13.07 -32.66 -8.86
C LYS A 50 -11.77 -32.08 -9.43
N ALA A 51 -11.89 -30.96 -10.17
CA ALA A 51 -10.74 -30.20 -10.61
C ALA A 51 -9.92 -29.73 -9.41
N LEU A 52 -8.60 -29.74 -9.57
CA LEU A 52 -7.68 -29.25 -8.56
C LEU A 52 -7.75 -27.72 -8.49
N SER A 53 -7.74 -27.05 -9.65
CA SER A 53 -7.90 -25.61 -9.71
C SER A 53 -8.50 -25.16 -11.05
N VAL A 54 -9.12 -23.99 -11.03
CA VAL A 54 -9.58 -23.24 -12.20
C VAL A 54 -8.87 -21.89 -12.29
N LEU A 55 -8.81 -21.32 -13.50
CA LEU A 55 -8.20 -20.02 -13.77
C LEU A 55 -9.01 -19.26 -14.83
N TYR A 56 -9.29 -17.99 -14.54
CA TYR A 56 -9.76 -17.01 -15.52
C TYR A 56 -9.26 -15.62 -15.14
N ARG A 57 -8.70 -14.88 -16.11
CA ARG A 57 -8.29 -13.47 -15.92
C ARG A 57 -9.09 -12.55 -16.82
N TYR A 58 -8.99 -12.73 -18.14
CA TYR A 58 -9.66 -11.90 -19.13
C TYR A 58 -9.83 -12.63 -20.46
N GLY A 59 -10.62 -12.03 -21.35
CA GLY A 59 -10.90 -12.59 -22.67
C GLY A 59 -11.87 -13.77 -22.62
N ARG A 60 -11.77 -14.63 -23.63
CA ARG A 60 -12.67 -15.77 -23.86
C ARG A 60 -12.20 -17.09 -23.26
N PHE A 61 -10.95 -17.16 -22.82
CA PHE A 61 -10.35 -18.42 -22.36
C PHE A 61 -10.35 -18.54 -20.84
N ALA A 62 -10.64 -19.75 -20.37
CA ALA A 62 -10.41 -20.19 -19.00
C ALA A 62 -9.69 -21.54 -19.01
N TYR A 63 -9.02 -21.87 -17.91
CA TYR A 63 -8.27 -23.11 -17.77
C TYR A 63 -8.71 -23.87 -16.53
N VAL A 64 -8.68 -25.19 -16.63
CA VAL A 64 -8.98 -26.11 -15.53
C VAL A 64 -7.84 -27.11 -15.42
N MET A 65 -7.32 -27.29 -14.20
CA MET A 65 -6.23 -28.20 -13.90
C MET A 65 -6.74 -29.41 -13.10
N PHE A 66 -6.30 -30.60 -13.51
CA PHE A 66 -6.64 -31.87 -12.87
C PHE A 66 -5.36 -32.66 -12.55
N ARG A 67 -5.42 -33.52 -11.54
CA ARG A 67 -4.32 -34.42 -11.17
C ARG A 67 -4.37 -35.70 -12.01
N ARG A 68 -3.22 -36.15 -12.52
CA ARG A 68 -3.05 -37.45 -13.17
C ARG A 68 -2.85 -38.58 -12.14
N PRO A 69 -3.16 -39.85 -12.47
CA PRO A 69 -3.66 -40.34 -13.76
C PRO A 69 -5.15 -40.01 -13.98
N MET A 70 -5.51 -39.69 -15.22
CA MET A 70 -6.89 -39.49 -15.63
C MET A 70 -7.07 -39.73 -17.13
N ASP A 71 -8.27 -40.13 -17.55
CA ASP A 71 -8.66 -40.16 -18.96
C ASP A 71 -9.07 -38.77 -19.42
N THR A 72 -8.14 -38.06 -20.06
CA THR A 72 -8.36 -36.70 -20.59
C THR A 72 -9.44 -36.69 -21.68
N TYR A 73 -9.48 -37.70 -22.55
CA TYR A 73 -10.44 -37.75 -23.65
C TYR A 73 -11.86 -37.97 -23.12
N GLY A 74 -12.04 -38.96 -22.24
CA GLY A 74 -13.31 -39.22 -21.57
C GLY A 74 -13.79 -38.02 -20.74
N LEU A 75 -12.87 -37.31 -20.07
CA LEU A 75 -13.22 -36.08 -19.35
C LEU A 75 -13.74 -34.99 -20.29
N ILE A 76 -13.04 -34.72 -21.40
CA ILE A 76 -13.47 -33.69 -22.37
C ILE A 76 -14.87 -33.99 -22.88
N ASN A 77 -15.12 -35.25 -23.25
CA ASN A 77 -16.45 -35.67 -23.71
C ASN A 77 -17.51 -35.46 -22.61
N ARG A 78 -17.19 -35.83 -21.36
CA ARG A 78 -18.10 -35.60 -20.23
C ARG A 78 -18.40 -34.12 -19.99
N ILE A 79 -17.43 -33.23 -20.18
CA ILE A 79 -17.62 -31.79 -20.05
C ILE A 79 -18.53 -31.28 -21.19
N ARG A 80 -18.25 -31.66 -22.44
CA ARG A 80 -19.04 -31.25 -23.60
C ARG A 80 -20.50 -31.73 -23.52
N SER A 81 -20.73 -32.94 -23.00
CA SER A 81 -22.08 -33.48 -22.81
C SER A 81 -22.81 -32.90 -21.59
N HIS A 82 -22.18 -32.04 -20.79
CA HIS A 82 -22.81 -31.46 -19.62
C HIS A 82 -23.84 -30.37 -20.03
N PRO A 83 -25.02 -30.29 -19.40
CA PRO A 83 -26.05 -29.30 -19.77
C PRO A 83 -25.55 -27.85 -19.78
N ASP A 84 -24.64 -27.51 -18.87
CA ASP A 84 -24.05 -26.16 -18.81
C ASP A 84 -23.20 -25.81 -20.07
N PHE A 85 -22.79 -26.81 -20.85
CA PHE A 85 -21.97 -26.69 -22.07
C PHE A 85 -22.74 -27.01 -23.36
N ALA A 86 -24.06 -27.26 -23.29
CA ALA A 86 -24.85 -27.68 -24.44
C ALA A 86 -24.83 -26.68 -25.61
N ASP A 87 -24.66 -25.39 -25.32
CA ASP A 87 -24.63 -24.30 -26.30
C ASP A 87 -23.21 -23.93 -26.79
N PHE A 88 -22.18 -24.73 -26.45
CA PHE A 88 -20.79 -24.47 -26.84
C PHE A 88 -20.44 -25.28 -28.09
N ASP A 89 -19.67 -24.69 -29.01
CA ASP A 89 -19.15 -25.43 -30.16
C ASP A 89 -18.23 -26.59 -29.72
N ASP A 90 -18.13 -27.63 -30.56
CA ASP A 90 -17.28 -28.81 -30.30
C ASP A 90 -15.80 -28.44 -30.00
N GLY A 91 -15.30 -27.35 -30.58
CA GLY A 91 -13.94 -26.85 -30.37
C GLY A 91 -13.73 -26.08 -29.07
N ALA A 92 -14.78 -25.77 -28.31
CA ALA A 92 -14.71 -24.87 -27.16
C ALA A 92 -14.06 -25.50 -25.92
N VAL A 93 -14.00 -26.84 -25.86
CA VAL A 93 -13.36 -27.58 -24.76
C VAL A 93 -12.23 -28.40 -25.37
N THR A 94 -10.99 -28.06 -25.02
CA THR A 94 -9.78 -28.67 -25.62
C THR A 94 -8.78 -29.04 -24.54
N ALA A 95 -8.00 -30.10 -24.77
CA ALA A 95 -6.82 -30.37 -23.96
C ALA A 95 -5.81 -29.23 -24.15
N ALA A 96 -5.08 -28.91 -23.09
CA ALA A 96 -3.98 -27.97 -23.12
C ALA A 96 -2.75 -28.56 -22.44
N GLU A 97 -1.58 -28.13 -22.89
CA GLU A 97 -0.30 -28.48 -22.27
C GLU A 97 0.30 -27.28 -21.54
N ALA A 98 1.07 -27.55 -20.50
CA ALA A 98 1.90 -26.52 -19.89
C ALA A 98 3.11 -26.24 -20.79
N SER A 99 3.47 -24.97 -20.90
CA SER A 99 4.66 -24.50 -21.60
C SER A 99 5.26 -23.32 -20.83
N GLU A 100 6.57 -23.09 -20.96
CA GLU A 100 7.19 -21.88 -20.40
C GLU A 100 6.75 -20.63 -21.17
N LEU A 101 6.78 -20.72 -22.49
CA LEU A 101 6.49 -19.63 -23.41
C LEU A 101 5.18 -19.86 -24.15
N ARG A 102 4.54 -18.76 -24.52
CA ARG A 102 3.33 -18.79 -25.33
C ARG A 102 3.64 -19.22 -26.76
N ASN A 103 2.95 -20.25 -27.24
CA ASN A 103 2.80 -20.53 -28.66
C ASN A 103 1.42 -20.02 -29.14
N ALA A 104 1.36 -19.33 -30.28
CA ALA A 104 0.13 -18.74 -30.80
C ALA A 104 -0.83 -19.80 -31.35
N ASP A 105 -0.29 -20.90 -31.86
CA ASP A 105 -1.05 -21.91 -32.61
C ASP A 105 -1.54 -23.07 -31.72
N ASP A 106 -0.91 -23.29 -30.57
CA ASP A 106 -1.22 -24.42 -29.69
C ASP A 106 -2.10 -24.03 -28.48
N PRO A 107 -3.01 -24.90 -28.03
CA PRO A 107 -3.71 -24.73 -26.78
C PRO A 107 -2.73 -24.95 -25.61
N VAL A 108 -2.00 -23.90 -25.20
CA VAL A 108 -1.07 -23.97 -24.07
C VAL A 108 -1.45 -23.03 -22.93
N ILE A 109 -1.12 -23.45 -21.72
CA ILE A 109 -1.08 -22.58 -20.52
C ILE A 109 0.39 -22.31 -20.17
N CYS A 110 0.76 -21.03 -20.07
CA CYS A 110 2.16 -20.63 -19.95
C CYS A 110 2.36 -19.42 -19.04
N GLU A 111 3.64 -19.07 -18.80
CA GLU A 111 4.07 -17.86 -18.13
C GLU A 111 3.36 -17.62 -16.77
N ALA A 112 2.97 -16.38 -16.47
CA ALA A 112 2.28 -16.01 -15.25
C ALA A 112 0.95 -16.75 -15.04
N TRP A 113 0.31 -17.24 -16.10
CA TRP A 113 -0.95 -17.97 -16.01
C TRP A 113 -0.74 -19.40 -15.54
N LEU A 114 0.33 -20.05 -16.00
CA LEU A 114 0.76 -21.34 -15.50
C LEU A 114 1.09 -21.26 -14.01
N LEU A 115 1.87 -20.25 -13.59
CA LEU A 115 2.12 -20.05 -12.17
C LEU A 115 0.83 -19.75 -11.40
N GLN A 116 -0.08 -18.94 -11.95
CA GLN A 116 -1.32 -18.60 -11.27
C GLN A 116 -2.22 -19.82 -11.03
N ILE A 117 -2.39 -20.71 -12.01
CA ILE A 117 -3.24 -21.90 -11.83
C ILE A 117 -2.64 -22.88 -10.81
N LEU A 118 -1.30 -22.94 -10.73
CA LEU A 118 -0.58 -23.69 -9.71
C LEU A 118 -0.77 -23.04 -8.32
N LEU A 119 -0.64 -21.72 -8.19
CA LEU A 119 -0.94 -21.02 -6.94
C LEU A 119 -2.39 -21.21 -6.50
N ASN A 120 -3.33 -21.18 -7.44
CA ASN A 120 -4.74 -21.46 -7.17
C ASN A 120 -4.98 -22.87 -6.62
N SER A 121 -4.08 -23.84 -6.87
CA SER A 121 -4.16 -25.20 -6.31
C SER A 121 -3.80 -25.28 -4.82
N LEU A 122 -3.13 -24.25 -4.27
CA LEU A 122 -2.90 -24.17 -2.82
C LEU A 122 -4.22 -24.10 -2.03
N ALA A 123 -5.31 -23.76 -2.69
CA ALA A 123 -6.64 -23.73 -2.12
C ALA A 123 -7.24 -25.14 -1.88
N SER A 124 -6.65 -26.17 -2.50
CA SER A 124 -7.08 -27.56 -2.43
C SER A 124 -6.75 -28.25 -1.10
N SER A 125 -7.68 -29.08 -0.62
CA SER A 125 -7.48 -29.87 0.60
C SER A 125 -6.47 -30.98 0.37
N LYS A 126 -5.52 -31.09 1.31
CA LYS A 126 -4.57 -32.22 1.40
C LYS A 126 -5.00 -33.30 2.39
N SER A 127 -6.20 -33.15 2.97
CA SER A 127 -6.71 -34.10 3.95
C SER A 127 -6.98 -35.45 3.27
N LYS A 128 -6.32 -36.53 3.72
CA LYS A 128 -6.66 -37.90 3.30
C LYS A 128 -8.12 -38.25 3.58
N LYS A 129 -8.72 -37.61 4.59
CA LYS A 129 -10.13 -37.80 4.98
C LYS A 129 -11.11 -36.97 4.15
N TYR A 130 -10.64 -35.88 3.54
CA TYR A 130 -11.47 -34.95 2.79
C TYR A 130 -10.73 -34.42 1.54
N PRO A 131 -10.23 -35.29 0.65
CA PRO A 131 -9.45 -34.88 -0.52
C PRO A 131 -10.27 -34.10 -1.55
N GLU A 132 -11.60 -34.19 -1.51
CA GLU A 132 -12.55 -33.55 -2.41
C GLU A 132 -12.76 -32.04 -2.14
N LEU A 133 -12.27 -31.54 -1.01
CA LEU A 133 -12.50 -30.17 -0.57
C LEU A 133 -11.56 -29.18 -1.27
N ASN A 134 -11.90 -28.79 -2.51
CA ASN A 134 -11.21 -27.73 -3.25
C ASN A 134 -11.97 -26.41 -3.07
N PHE A 135 -11.48 -25.57 -2.18
CA PHE A 135 -12.16 -24.34 -1.79
C PHE A 135 -11.25 -23.14 -1.95
N CYS A 136 -11.75 -21.92 -1.81
CA CYS A 136 -10.94 -20.70 -1.93
C CYS A 136 -10.35 -20.43 -3.32
N ASN A 137 -10.58 -21.27 -4.34
CA ASN A 137 -10.39 -20.90 -5.74
C ASN A 137 -11.72 -20.38 -6.32
N LEU A 138 -12.04 -19.13 -6.04
CA LEU A 138 -13.34 -18.55 -6.37
C LEU A 138 -13.26 -17.83 -7.70
N THR A 139 -14.01 -18.30 -8.71
CA THR A 139 -14.06 -17.72 -10.06
C THR A 139 -12.68 -17.58 -10.72
N GLY A 140 -11.76 -18.51 -10.44
CA GLY A 140 -10.42 -18.51 -11.01
C GLY A 140 -9.37 -17.71 -10.23
N ASN A 141 -9.67 -17.31 -9.00
CA ASN A 141 -8.75 -16.57 -8.12
C ASN A 141 -8.55 -17.31 -6.79
N LEU A 142 -7.32 -17.36 -6.31
CA LEU A 142 -7.01 -17.75 -4.93
C LEU A 142 -7.48 -16.65 -3.96
N THR A 143 -8.54 -16.93 -3.21
CA THR A 143 -9.15 -16.07 -2.19
C THR A 143 -8.93 -16.63 -0.79
N LEU A 144 -8.09 -15.99 0.00
CA LEU A 144 -7.78 -16.40 1.37
C LEU A 144 -8.67 -15.65 2.38
N LEU A 145 -9.37 -16.37 3.26
CA LEU A 145 -10.19 -15.76 4.30
C LEU A 145 -9.32 -15.31 5.49
N SER A 146 -9.51 -14.07 5.94
CA SER A 146 -8.84 -13.52 7.13
C SER A 146 -9.47 -14.05 8.42
N GLY A 147 -8.64 -14.33 9.43
CA GLY A 147 -9.10 -14.66 10.79
C GLY A 147 -9.87 -15.98 10.88
N GLY A 148 -9.13 -17.09 10.98
CA GLY A 148 -9.73 -18.39 11.26
C GLY A 148 -10.48 -18.39 12.60
N ARG A 149 -11.72 -18.94 12.60
CA ARG A 149 -12.56 -19.22 13.78
C ARG A 149 -13.20 -18.02 14.53
N LYS A 150 -13.24 -16.80 13.99
CA LYS A 150 -14.09 -15.73 14.56
C LYS A 150 -15.57 -15.95 14.22
N LYS A 151 -16.50 -15.50 15.08
CA LYS A 151 -17.95 -15.52 14.81
C LYS A 151 -18.21 -14.91 13.42
N LEU A 152 -19.09 -15.55 12.64
CA LEU A 152 -19.45 -15.10 11.29
C LEU A 152 -20.23 -13.78 11.35
N ASN A 153 -19.50 -12.68 11.20
CA ASN A 153 -20.04 -11.32 11.17
C ASN A 153 -20.72 -11.01 9.83
N ASN A 154 -21.41 -9.87 9.76
CA ASN A 154 -22.03 -9.36 8.52
C ASN A 154 -21.02 -9.12 7.39
N THR A 155 -19.73 -9.05 7.72
CA THR A 155 -18.63 -8.82 6.80
C THR A 155 -17.51 -9.82 7.07
N LEU A 156 -16.95 -10.37 5.99
CA LEU A 156 -15.77 -11.21 5.96
C LEU A 156 -14.69 -10.49 5.16
N LYS A 157 -13.49 -10.44 5.72
CA LYS A 157 -12.32 -9.88 5.07
C LYS A 157 -11.57 -11.01 4.37
N CYS A 158 -11.31 -10.84 3.08
CA CYS A 158 -10.60 -11.82 2.25
C CYS A 158 -9.43 -11.16 1.53
N PHE A 159 -8.47 -11.98 1.10
CA PHE A 159 -7.31 -11.57 0.32
C PHE A 159 -7.29 -12.34 -1.00
N GLU A 160 -7.36 -11.62 -2.11
CA GLU A 160 -7.17 -12.20 -3.44
C GLU A 160 -5.68 -12.15 -3.80
N VAL A 161 -5.13 -13.30 -4.20
CA VAL A 161 -3.77 -13.42 -4.71
C VAL A 161 -3.81 -13.41 -6.23
N SER A 162 -3.09 -12.48 -6.85
CA SER A 162 -3.00 -12.38 -8.30
C SER A 162 -1.59 -12.14 -8.80
N LEU A 163 -1.31 -12.68 -9.99
CA LEU A 163 -0.12 -12.41 -10.77
C LEU A 163 -0.43 -11.55 -11.97
N SER A 164 0.41 -10.56 -12.19
CA SER A 164 0.49 -9.81 -13.44
C SER A 164 1.24 -10.63 -14.51
N PRO A 165 1.08 -10.33 -15.81
CA PRO A 165 1.89 -10.91 -16.89
C PRO A 165 3.41 -10.92 -16.62
N SER A 166 3.92 -9.86 -15.99
CA SER A 166 5.33 -9.73 -15.60
C SER A 166 5.69 -10.44 -14.29
N PHE A 167 4.88 -11.40 -13.82
CA PHE A 167 5.07 -12.12 -12.56
C PHE A 167 5.10 -11.22 -11.30
N LEU A 168 4.38 -10.09 -11.32
CA LEU A 168 4.18 -9.30 -10.11
C LEU A 168 3.10 -9.95 -9.24
N MET A 169 3.46 -10.39 -8.05
CA MET A 169 2.52 -10.97 -7.08
C MET A 169 1.84 -9.86 -6.28
N GLU A 170 0.52 -9.82 -6.35
CA GLU A 170 -0.31 -8.80 -5.74
C GLU A 170 -1.30 -9.42 -4.75
N ILE A 171 -1.44 -8.76 -3.59
CA ILE A 171 -2.41 -9.11 -2.56
C ILE A 171 -3.45 -8.00 -2.45
N SER A 172 -4.68 -8.31 -2.84
CA SER A 172 -5.80 -7.38 -2.80
C SER A 172 -6.77 -7.73 -1.67
N GLY A 173 -6.90 -6.83 -0.69
CA GLY A 173 -7.91 -6.96 0.36
C GLY A 173 -9.31 -6.69 -0.19
N THR A 174 -10.24 -7.61 0.03
CA THR A 174 -11.63 -7.53 -0.43
C THR A 174 -12.60 -7.88 0.69
N LEU A 175 -13.78 -7.24 0.66
CA LEU A 175 -14.85 -7.53 1.60
C LEU A 175 -15.93 -8.40 0.95
N TYR A 176 -16.39 -9.37 1.71
CA TYR A 176 -17.53 -10.22 1.40
C TYR A 176 -18.60 -9.96 2.45
N ARG A 177 -19.76 -9.47 2.03
CA ARG A 177 -20.82 -9.03 2.93
C ARG A 177 -22.03 -9.95 2.84
N LYS A 178 -22.68 -10.22 3.97
CA LYS A 178 -23.90 -11.03 4.03
C LYS A 178 -24.95 -10.43 3.10
N LYS A 179 -25.61 -11.28 2.31
CA LYS A 179 -26.68 -10.88 1.39
C LYS A 179 -27.76 -10.05 2.08
N VAL A 180 -28.16 -10.45 3.30
CA VAL A 180 -29.17 -9.74 4.10
C VAL A 180 -28.75 -8.29 4.41
N ALA A 181 -27.46 -8.08 4.74
CA ALA A 181 -26.94 -6.74 5.02
C ALA A 181 -26.94 -5.86 3.76
N LEU A 182 -26.66 -6.43 2.59
CA LEU A 182 -26.72 -5.70 1.32
C LEU A 182 -28.15 -5.35 0.90
N LEU A 183 -29.12 -6.25 1.13
CA LEU A 183 -30.54 -5.98 0.87
C LEU A 183 -31.07 -4.87 1.79
N HIS A 184 -30.67 -4.89 3.07
CA HIS A 184 -31.00 -3.82 4.01
C HIS A 184 -30.41 -2.48 3.54
N GLU A 185 -29.13 -2.42 3.19
CA GLU A 185 -28.50 -1.21 2.65
C GLU A 185 -29.23 -0.71 1.39
N MET A 186 -29.56 -1.59 0.45
CA MET A 186 -30.25 -1.24 -0.79
C MET A 186 -31.65 -0.62 -0.52
N LYS A 187 -32.38 -1.10 0.49
CA LYS A 187 -33.69 -0.56 0.88
C LYS A 187 -33.61 0.88 1.39
N HIS A 188 -32.49 1.23 2.04
CA HIS A 188 -32.26 2.54 2.66
C HIS A 188 -31.27 3.42 1.89
N CYS A 189 -30.89 3.03 0.66
CA CYS A 189 -29.91 3.75 -0.14
C CYS A 189 -30.60 4.82 -1.02
N GLU A 190 -30.30 6.08 -0.75
CA GLU A 190 -30.76 7.24 -1.53
C GLU A 190 -29.87 7.51 -2.76
N ASP A 191 -28.58 7.13 -2.71
CA ASP A 191 -27.67 7.26 -3.86
C ASP A 191 -28.00 6.24 -4.97
N LEU A 192 -28.40 6.75 -6.13
CA LEU A 192 -28.70 5.97 -7.33
C LEU A 192 -27.51 5.15 -7.82
N LYS A 193 -26.28 5.70 -7.83
CA LYS A 193 -25.08 4.99 -8.30
C LYS A 193 -24.74 3.81 -7.40
N ARG A 194 -24.89 4.00 -6.08
CA ARG A 194 -24.71 2.92 -5.12
C ARG A 194 -25.80 1.86 -5.25
N ARG A 195 -27.06 2.26 -5.47
CA ARG A 195 -28.17 1.33 -5.68
C ARG A 195 -27.97 0.47 -6.93
N GLU A 196 -27.49 1.06 -8.03
CA GLU A 196 -27.10 0.31 -9.24
C GLU A 196 -25.96 -0.68 -8.97
N THR A 197 -24.94 -0.24 -8.23
CA THR A 197 -23.82 -1.09 -7.83
C THR A 197 -24.29 -2.29 -7.01
N LEU A 198 -25.13 -2.06 -5.99
CA LEU A 198 -25.70 -3.12 -5.16
C LEU A 198 -26.57 -4.08 -5.99
N THR A 199 -27.41 -3.55 -6.88
CA THR A 199 -28.21 -4.35 -7.81
C THR A 199 -27.36 -5.29 -8.64
N LYS A 200 -26.26 -4.78 -9.22
CA LYS A 200 -25.32 -5.60 -10.01
C LYS A 200 -24.63 -6.66 -9.15
N LYS A 201 -24.21 -6.30 -7.93
CA LYS A 201 -23.54 -7.22 -7.01
C LYS A 201 -24.46 -8.34 -6.51
N LEU A 202 -25.73 -8.04 -6.23
CA LEU A 202 -26.73 -9.02 -5.80
C LEU A 202 -27.02 -10.10 -6.85
N LYS A 203 -26.89 -9.76 -8.14
CA LYS A 203 -26.96 -10.69 -9.29
C LYS A 203 -25.68 -11.51 -9.49
N GLY A 204 -24.58 -11.14 -8.82
CA GLY A 204 -23.28 -11.81 -8.92
C GLY A 204 -23.21 -13.13 -8.16
N PRO A 205 -22.04 -13.79 -8.14
CA PRO A 205 -21.83 -15.04 -7.41
C PRO A 205 -21.92 -14.85 -5.89
N HIS A 206 -22.48 -15.86 -5.23
CA HIS A 206 -22.68 -15.93 -3.78
C HIS A 206 -21.79 -17.01 -3.20
N TYR A 207 -21.30 -16.80 -1.97
CA TYR A 207 -20.32 -17.66 -1.33
C TYR A 207 -20.70 -17.95 0.12
N GLU A 208 -20.27 -19.09 0.64
CA GLU A 208 -20.52 -19.49 2.02
C GLU A 208 -19.23 -20.01 2.68
N PRO A 209 -18.98 -19.66 3.96
CA PRO A 209 -17.92 -20.26 4.76
C PRO A 209 -18.18 -21.75 5.02
N TYR A 210 -17.21 -22.60 4.73
CA TYR A 210 -17.33 -24.05 4.94
C TYR A 210 -16.60 -24.51 6.22
N GLY A 211 -17.30 -25.24 7.08
CA GLY A 211 -16.72 -25.97 8.22
C GLY A 211 -15.98 -25.13 9.28
N GLY A 212 -16.17 -23.81 9.31
CA GLY A 212 -15.52 -22.91 10.27
C GLY A 212 -13.99 -22.78 10.13
N LYS A 213 -13.38 -23.34 9.08
CA LYS A 213 -11.92 -23.48 8.92
C LYS A 213 -11.24 -22.35 8.12
N GLY A 214 -11.89 -21.19 7.95
CA GLY A 214 -11.29 -20.10 7.16
C GLY A 214 -11.34 -20.38 5.65
N ILE A 215 -12.41 -21.04 5.21
CA ILE A 215 -12.55 -21.55 3.84
C ILE A 215 -13.86 -21.02 3.24
N LEU A 216 -13.83 -20.59 1.97
CA LEU A 216 -15.00 -20.13 1.22
C LEU A 216 -15.28 -21.03 0.01
N ARG A 217 -16.55 -21.33 -0.21
CA ARG A 217 -17.04 -22.04 -1.40
C ARG A 217 -18.19 -21.27 -2.06
N ARG A 218 -18.50 -21.57 -3.32
CA ARG A 218 -19.72 -21.05 -3.95
C ARG A 218 -20.95 -21.62 -3.23
N SER A 219 -21.93 -20.75 -3.01
CA SER A 219 -23.18 -21.13 -2.35
C SER A 219 -24.03 -22.03 -3.23
N LEU A 220 -24.59 -23.08 -2.63
CA LEU A 220 -25.54 -24.03 -3.21
C LEU A 220 -26.99 -23.68 -2.83
N PRO A 221 -27.99 -24.17 -3.61
CA PRO A 221 -29.39 -24.06 -3.21
C PRO A 221 -29.62 -24.67 -1.82
N GLY A 222 -30.19 -23.90 -0.89
CA GLY A 222 -30.46 -24.32 0.49
C GLY A 222 -29.48 -23.80 1.54
N ASP A 223 -28.34 -23.24 1.12
CA ASP A 223 -27.39 -22.61 2.05
C ASP A 223 -28.02 -21.38 2.76
N SER A 224 -27.73 -21.23 4.05
CA SER A 224 -28.38 -20.23 4.91
C SER A 224 -27.56 -18.95 5.10
N GLN A 225 -26.24 -18.99 4.91
CA GLN A 225 -25.34 -17.86 5.17
C GLN A 225 -24.58 -17.43 3.90
N SER A 226 -25.30 -16.80 2.96
CA SER A 226 -24.72 -16.31 1.69
C SER A 226 -24.03 -14.95 1.84
N TYR A 227 -22.80 -14.86 1.33
CA TYR A 227 -21.94 -13.69 1.24
C TYR A 227 -21.63 -13.30 -0.21
N ILE A 228 -21.49 -12.01 -0.46
CA ILE A 228 -21.25 -11.44 -1.79
C ILE A 228 -20.07 -10.49 -1.72
N ARG A 229 -19.14 -10.59 -2.69
CA ARG A 229 -17.99 -9.69 -2.81
C ARG A 229 -18.45 -8.24 -3.08
N CYS A 230 -18.48 -7.43 -2.02
CA CYS A 230 -18.97 -6.06 -2.05
C CYS A 230 -18.32 -5.22 -0.93
N GLY A 231 -17.70 -4.10 -1.29
CA GLY A 231 -17.17 -3.13 -0.34
C GLY A 231 -18.26 -2.29 0.35
N GLU A 232 -17.89 -1.59 1.41
CA GLU A 232 -18.76 -0.63 2.09
C GLU A 232 -18.90 0.67 1.28
N TYR A 233 -20.06 1.33 1.37
CA TYR A 233 -20.27 2.61 0.69
C TYR A 233 -19.41 3.71 1.30
N GLY A 234 -18.83 4.58 0.47
CA GLY A 234 -17.97 5.69 0.89
C GLY A 234 -16.63 5.29 1.54
N LYS A 235 -16.40 4.00 1.80
CA LYS A 235 -15.18 3.50 2.44
C LYS A 235 -14.34 2.72 1.44
N ARG A 236 -13.10 3.16 1.25
CA ARG A 236 -12.07 2.32 0.63
C ARG A 236 -11.57 1.34 1.68
N GLU A 237 -11.67 0.05 1.41
CA GLU A 237 -11.03 -0.98 2.22
C GLU A 237 -9.52 -0.70 2.23
N ASN A 238 -8.98 -0.38 3.40
CA ASN A 238 -7.59 0.07 3.54
C ASN A 238 -6.84 -0.91 4.44
N THR A 239 -6.63 -2.13 3.93
CA THR A 239 -5.74 -3.06 4.61
C THR A 239 -4.31 -2.57 4.49
N ALA A 240 -3.64 -2.37 5.64
CA ALA A 240 -2.26 -1.97 5.69
C ALA A 240 -1.37 -2.91 4.85
N PHE A 241 -0.36 -2.35 4.20
CA PHE A 241 0.66 -3.14 3.54
C PHE A 241 1.46 -3.94 4.58
N LEU A 242 1.90 -3.27 5.64
CA LEU A 242 2.60 -3.86 6.78
C LEU A 242 2.03 -3.27 8.06
N ASP A 243 1.74 -4.11 9.05
CA ASP A 243 1.33 -3.64 10.38
C ASP A 243 2.03 -4.46 11.46
N THR A 244 3.01 -3.87 12.14
CA THR A 244 3.79 -4.56 13.18
C THR A 244 3.34 -4.20 14.59
N SER A 245 2.15 -3.61 14.77
CA SER A 245 1.66 -3.18 16.09
C SER A 245 1.41 -4.36 17.03
N ASN A 246 0.95 -5.49 16.48
CA ASN A 246 0.79 -6.77 17.17
C ASN A 246 0.68 -7.91 16.14
N TRP A 247 0.73 -9.15 16.64
CA TRP A 247 0.64 -10.35 15.81
C TRP A 247 -0.63 -10.42 14.97
N ASP A 248 -1.80 -10.16 15.56
CA ASP A 248 -3.09 -10.28 14.86
C ASP A 248 -3.18 -9.29 13.69
N ASN A 249 -2.76 -8.05 13.89
CA ASN A 249 -2.72 -7.04 12.83
C ASN A 249 -1.68 -7.41 11.75
N PHE A 250 -0.53 -7.95 12.15
CA PHE A 250 0.51 -8.37 11.22
C PHE A 250 0.05 -9.50 10.30
N VAL A 251 -0.51 -10.57 10.85
CA VAL A 251 -0.96 -11.72 10.03
C VAL A 251 -2.11 -11.38 9.10
N GLU A 252 -2.83 -10.29 9.36
CA GLU A 252 -3.87 -9.72 8.49
C GLU A 252 -3.36 -8.57 7.60
N SER A 253 -2.06 -8.31 7.56
CA SER A 253 -1.44 -7.33 6.65
C SER A 253 -1.09 -7.97 5.29
N ARG A 254 -1.07 -7.16 4.23
CA ARG A 254 -0.83 -7.68 2.86
C ARG A 254 0.55 -8.35 2.72
N SER A 255 1.58 -7.78 3.35
CA SER A 255 2.94 -8.31 3.34
C SER A 255 3.06 -9.67 4.02
N ALA A 256 2.39 -9.90 5.15
CA ALA A 256 2.36 -11.21 5.80
C ALA A 256 1.63 -12.26 4.95
N ILE A 257 0.51 -11.89 4.33
CA ILE A 257 -0.22 -12.79 3.41
C ILE A 257 0.63 -13.12 2.18
N LEU A 258 1.31 -12.12 1.60
CA LEU A 258 2.24 -12.30 0.48
C LEU A 258 3.33 -13.32 0.83
N TYR A 259 4.03 -13.10 1.94
CA TYR A 259 5.10 -13.97 2.42
C TYR A 259 4.61 -15.40 2.72
N LYS A 260 3.50 -15.55 3.45
CA LYS A 260 2.90 -16.86 3.73
C LYS A 260 2.53 -17.61 2.44
N THR A 261 1.99 -16.90 1.46
CA THR A 261 1.60 -17.51 0.19
C THR A 261 2.84 -17.97 -0.59
N LEU A 262 3.90 -17.15 -0.64
CA LEU A 262 5.16 -17.53 -1.28
C LEU A 262 5.79 -18.75 -0.60
N LYS A 263 5.91 -18.76 0.73
CA LYS A 263 6.48 -19.90 1.48
C LYS A 263 5.70 -21.18 1.25
N ARG A 264 4.38 -21.10 1.32
CA ARG A 264 3.51 -22.24 1.05
C ARG A 264 3.67 -22.74 -0.39
N ALA A 265 3.81 -21.84 -1.36
CA ALA A 265 4.06 -22.23 -2.74
C ALA A 265 5.45 -22.89 -2.91
N GLN A 266 6.50 -22.37 -2.27
CA GLN A 266 7.82 -22.98 -2.27
C GLN A 266 7.82 -24.39 -1.64
N GLU A 267 7.09 -24.58 -0.53
CA GLU A 267 6.97 -25.87 0.13
C GLU A 267 6.16 -26.87 -0.70
N GLU A 268 5.00 -26.44 -1.19
CA GLU A 268 4.00 -27.34 -1.78
C GLU A 268 4.17 -27.58 -3.28
N LEU A 269 4.88 -26.70 -4.00
CA LEU A 269 5.03 -26.75 -5.45
C LEU A 269 6.50 -26.88 -5.89
N SER A 270 7.43 -27.13 -4.97
CA SER A 270 8.88 -27.23 -5.25
C SER A 270 9.26 -28.25 -6.32
N ASP A 271 8.48 -29.33 -6.45
CA ASP A 271 8.66 -30.35 -7.50
C ASP A 271 8.34 -29.84 -8.91
N TYR A 272 7.62 -28.71 -9.02
CA TYR A 272 7.09 -28.19 -10.28
C TYR A 272 7.64 -26.81 -10.64
N VAL A 273 7.96 -26.01 -9.63
CA VAL A 273 8.38 -24.62 -9.84
C VAL A 273 9.28 -24.14 -8.71
N LYS A 274 10.39 -23.51 -9.07
CA LYS A 274 11.20 -22.71 -8.15
C LYS A 274 10.77 -21.26 -8.28
N ILE A 275 10.45 -20.65 -7.15
CA ILE A 275 10.02 -19.25 -7.06
C ILE A 275 10.76 -18.52 -5.95
N ALA A 276 11.13 -17.27 -6.17
CA ALA A 276 11.69 -16.37 -5.17
C ALA A 276 11.30 -14.92 -5.49
N PHE A 277 11.39 -14.01 -4.52
CA PHE A 277 11.29 -12.58 -4.81
C PHE A 277 12.51 -12.12 -5.59
N SER A 278 12.31 -11.28 -6.59
CA SER A 278 13.39 -10.68 -7.36
C SER A 278 14.04 -9.55 -6.57
N GLY A 279 15.37 -9.65 -6.41
CA GLY A 279 16.19 -8.62 -5.78
C GLY A 279 16.63 -7.53 -6.77
N ARG A 280 16.74 -6.29 -6.29
CA ARG A 280 17.36 -5.15 -6.99
C ARG A 280 18.62 -4.73 -6.26
N GLU A 281 19.75 -4.70 -6.96
CA GLU A 281 20.97 -4.13 -6.42
C GLU A 281 20.85 -2.61 -6.39
N ILE A 282 21.21 -1.99 -5.27
CA ILE A 282 21.14 -0.55 -5.08
C ILE A 282 22.50 0.08 -5.31
N ASP A 283 22.58 0.98 -6.29
CA ASP A 283 23.78 1.76 -6.61
C ASP A 283 23.94 2.97 -5.71
N ARG A 284 22.84 3.70 -5.45
CA ARG A 284 22.86 4.94 -4.68
C ARG A 284 21.78 4.94 -3.61
N VAL A 285 22.18 5.28 -2.39
CA VAL A 285 21.27 5.55 -1.28
C VAL A 285 21.44 7.02 -0.89
N ARG A 286 20.33 7.75 -0.84
CA ARG A 286 20.30 9.12 -0.33
C ARG A 286 19.41 9.18 0.89
N SER A 287 20.01 9.53 2.03
CA SER A 287 19.26 9.73 3.25
C SER A 287 18.35 10.95 3.14
N ILE A 288 17.10 10.75 3.50
CA ILE A 288 16.07 11.76 3.68
C ILE A 288 16.38 12.44 5.00
N SER A 289 17.06 13.58 4.89
CA SER A 289 17.48 14.33 6.06
C SER A 289 16.33 15.18 6.58
N CYS A 290 15.54 15.75 5.66
CA CYS A 290 14.61 16.86 5.88
C CYS A 290 15.10 17.91 6.88
N LYS A 291 16.43 18.03 7.03
CA LYS A 291 17.10 18.99 7.94
C LYS A 291 16.73 20.41 7.61
N ASN A 292 16.27 20.62 6.39
CA ASN A 292 15.85 21.88 5.86
C ASN A 292 14.35 22.09 6.19
N MET A 293 13.38 21.53 5.47
CA MET A 293 11.96 21.92 5.58
C MET A 293 11.23 21.77 6.94
N ASN A 294 11.74 21.03 7.93
CA ASN A 294 11.14 20.97 9.27
C ASN A 294 11.95 21.72 10.34
N ALA A 295 13.13 22.23 9.98
CA ALA A 295 13.84 23.19 10.80
C ALA A 295 13.17 24.56 10.64
N LYS A 296 12.85 25.18 11.79
CA LYS A 296 12.24 26.52 11.84
C LYS A 296 13.01 27.52 10.99
N ASP A 297 14.34 27.47 11.05
CA ASP A 297 15.25 28.40 10.36
C ASP A 297 15.21 28.27 8.84
N TYR A 298 14.95 27.07 8.31
CA TYR A 298 14.89 26.87 6.86
C TYR A 298 13.57 27.35 6.27
N LEU A 299 12.43 27.02 6.89
CA LEU A 299 11.14 27.55 6.43
C LEU A 299 11.11 29.06 6.59
N LYS A 300 11.70 29.60 7.65
CA LYS A 300 11.94 31.04 7.80
C LYS A 300 12.76 31.60 6.64
N GLY A 301 13.88 30.97 6.29
CA GLY A 301 14.69 31.37 5.14
C GLY A 301 13.93 31.31 3.81
N ALA A 302 13.13 30.27 3.59
CA ALA A 302 12.33 30.09 2.38
C ALA A 302 11.17 31.10 2.27
N LEU A 303 10.51 31.43 3.38
CA LEU A 303 9.51 32.50 3.42
C LEU A 303 10.15 33.90 3.30
N GLY A 304 11.40 34.04 3.71
CA GLY A 304 12.04 35.34 3.87
C GLY A 304 11.30 36.19 4.90
N ASN A 305 11.25 37.51 4.67
CA ASN A 305 10.51 38.46 5.52
C ASN A 305 9.05 38.65 5.07
N TRP A 306 8.47 37.69 4.34
CA TRP A 306 7.13 37.89 3.80
C TRP A 306 6.07 37.80 4.91
N PRO A 307 5.18 38.80 5.04
CA PRO A 307 4.15 38.80 6.08
C PRO A 307 3.15 37.65 5.97
N ILE A 308 2.64 37.23 7.12
CA ILE A 308 1.43 36.39 7.20
C ILE A 308 0.26 37.30 7.57
N HIS A 309 -0.80 37.26 6.79
CA HIS A 309 -2.02 38.02 7.02
C HIS A 309 -3.20 37.06 7.27
N ILE A 310 -3.86 37.18 8.42
CA ILE A 310 -4.99 36.33 8.78
C ILE A 310 -6.30 37.09 8.52
N VAL A 311 -7.19 36.48 7.74
CA VAL A 311 -8.50 37.01 7.38
C VAL A 311 -9.58 36.05 7.89
N ASP A 312 -10.34 36.47 8.90
CA ASP A 312 -11.46 35.69 9.42
C ASP A 312 -12.75 36.03 8.67
N LYS A 313 -13.24 35.09 7.84
CA LYS A 313 -14.54 35.21 7.16
C LYS A 313 -15.68 34.57 7.93
N VAL A 314 -15.40 33.74 8.93
CA VAL A 314 -16.41 33.07 9.75
C VAL A 314 -16.99 34.04 10.77
N LYS A 315 -16.14 34.85 11.40
CA LYS A 315 -16.51 35.88 12.39
C LYS A 315 -17.32 35.33 13.59
N SER A 316 -17.06 34.08 13.98
CA SER A 316 -17.61 33.46 15.18
C SER A 316 -16.64 33.57 16.37
N PRO A 317 -17.10 33.37 17.61
CA PRO A 317 -16.20 33.31 18.76
C PRO A 317 -15.07 32.29 18.60
N GLU A 318 -15.37 31.13 18.02
CA GLU A 318 -14.41 30.05 17.79
C GLU A 318 -13.38 30.41 16.70
N SER A 319 -13.79 31.09 15.63
CA SER A 319 -12.86 31.53 14.58
C SER A 319 -11.95 32.68 15.04
N LEU A 320 -12.45 33.54 15.94
CA LEU A 320 -11.65 34.56 16.60
C LEU A 320 -10.60 33.94 17.53
N GLU A 321 -10.97 32.92 18.30
CA GLU A 321 -10.04 32.15 19.13
C GLU A 321 -8.99 31.44 18.26
N LEU A 322 -9.39 30.81 17.15
CA LEU A 322 -8.47 30.24 16.18
C LEU A 322 -7.50 31.29 15.62
N THR A 323 -7.97 32.49 15.30
CA THR A 323 -7.13 33.60 14.80
C THR A 323 -6.07 34.00 15.82
N ALA A 324 -6.46 34.13 17.09
CA ALA A 324 -5.54 34.45 18.19
C ALA A 324 -4.51 33.32 18.38
N ASN A 325 -4.98 32.07 18.41
CA ASN A 325 -4.12 30.89 18.56
C ASN A 325 -3.13 30.73 17.39
N LEU A 326 -3.57 30.97 16.15
CA LEU A 326 -2.68 30.96 14.99
C LEU A 326 -1.61 32.04 15.11
N ARG A 327 -2.00 33.27 15.48
CA ARG A 327 -1.04 34.36 15.67
C ARG A 327 0.00 34.02 16.74
N GLU A 328 -0.43 33.54 17.90
CA GLU A 328 0.47 33.18 19.00
C GLU A 328 1.40 32.02 18.61
N ASN A 329 0.86 30.91 18.10
CA ASN A 329 1.65 29.74 17.74
C ASN A 329 2.65 30.02 16.62
N ILE A 330 2.25 30.78 15.60
CA ILE A 330 3.17 31.20 14.53
C ILE A 330 4.24 32.12 15.11
N SER A 331 3.90 33.07 16.00
CA SER A 331 4.88 33.96 16.64
C SER A 331 5.89 33.18 17.50
N LEU A 332 5.43 32.17 18.25
CA LEU A 332 6.29 31.29 19.06
C LEU A 332 7.25 30.45 18.18
N GLN A 333 6.83 30.11 16.97
CA GLN A 333 7.61 29.28 16.05
C GLN A 333 8.48 30.09 15.09
N TYR A 334 8.09 31.33 14.78
CA TYR A 334 8.67 32.20 13.77
C TYR A 334 8.64 33.66 14.26
N SER A 335 9.38 33.94 15.34
CA SER A 335 9.34 35.21 16.10
C SER A 335 9.50 36.49 15.29
N ASP A 336 10.12 36.41 14.11
CA ASP A 336 10.52 37.58 13.31
C ASP A 336 9.64 37.78 12.07
N LEU A 337 8.64 36.92 11.82
CA LEU A 337 7.71 37.09 10.70
C LEU A 337 6.64 38.13 11.07
N PRO A 338 6.37 39.15 10.22
CA PRO A 338 5.27 40.09 10.47
C PRO A 338 3.92 39.36 10.36
N ILE A 339 3.17 39.29 11.46
CA ILE A 339 1.82 38.73 11.48
C ILE A 339 0.80 39.84 11.68
N THR A 340 -0.18 39.90 10.79
CA THR A 340 -1.25 40.90 10.83
C THR A 340 -2.62 40.25 10.66
N THR A 341 -3.66 40.92 11.11
CA THR A 341 -5.06 40.50 10.98
C THR A 341 -5.87 41.58 10.28
N GLY A 342 -6.90 41.23 9.52
CA GLY A 342 -7.75 42.20 8.83
C GLY A 342 -8.97 41.58 8.15
N ASP A 343 -9.83 42.43 7.57
CA ASP A 343 -11.05 41.98 6.86
C ASP A 343 -10.80 41.61 5.38
N TRP A 344 -9.65 41.99 4.82
CA TRP A 344 -9.33 41.92 3.40
C TRP A 344 -7.94 41.36 3.14
N GLU A 345 -7.77 40.67 2.02
CA GLU A 345 -6.49 40.07 1.62
C GLU A 345 -5.48 41.12 1.14
N ARG A 346 -4.19 40.78 1.26
CA ARG A 346 -3.06 41.64 0.88
C ARG A 346 -2.22 40.99 -0.22
N LYS A 347 -1.79 41.77 -1.21
CA LYS A 347 -0.97 41.28 -2.33
C LYS A 347 0.42 40.81 -1.91
N GLU A 348 1.04 41.50 -0.95
CA GLU A 348 2.41 41.21 -0.49
C GLU A 348 2.41 40.40 0.82
N ALA A 349 1.51 39.44 0.97
CA ALA A 349 1.44 38.59 2.14
C ALA A 349 0.90 37.20 1.80
N ILE A 350 1.20 36.23 2.66
CA ILE A 350 0.50 34.94 2.68
C ILE A 350 -0.81 35.14 3.44
N ASN A 351 -1.93 35.08 2.74
CA ASN A 351 -3.27 35.28 3.31
C ASN A 351 -3.83 33.96 3.80
N PHE A 352 -3.91 33.80 5.12
CA PHE A 352 -4.60 32.69 5.80
C PHE A 352 -6.05 33.08 6.00
N ARG A 353 -6.92 32.53 5.16
CA ARG A 353 -8.34 32.85 5.14
C ARG A 353 -9.13 31.76 5.85
N ILE A 354 -9.69 32.10 7.02
CA ILE A 354 -10.48 31.17 7.83
C ILE A 354 -11.91 31.13 7.29
N ILE A 355 -12.36 29.94 6.90
CA ILE A 355 -13.71 29.64 6.36
C ILE A 355 -14.28 28.39 7.03
N HIS A 356 -15.53 28.04 6.74
CA HIS A 356 -16.08 26.73 7.10
C HIS A 356 -15.77 25.67 6.04
N SER A 357 -15.95 24.39 6.39
CA SER A 357 -15.88 23.28 5.44
C SER A 357 -17.05 23.29 4.44
N LEU A 358 -16.85 22.70 3.25
CA LEU A 358 -17.92 22.52 2.25
C LEU A 358 -19.17 21.85 2.83
N ALA A 359 -18.99 20.87 3.73
CA ALA A 359 -20.10 20.15 4.36
C ALA A 359 -20.96 21.07 5.23
N HIS A 360 -20.35 22.04 5.93
CA HIS A 360 -21.06 23.02 6.72
C HIS A 360 -21.95 23.91 5.84
N TYR A 361 -21.39 24.49 4.77
CA TYR A 361 -22.14 25.34 3.85
C TYR A 361 -23.31 24.58 3.19
N GLN A 362 -23.11 23.31 2.82
CA GLN A 362 -24.16 22.45 2.29
C GLN A 362 -25.27 22.18 3.31
N GLN A 363 -24.92 21.88 4.58
CA GLN A 363 -25.89 21.62 5.64
C GLN A 363 -26.72 22.87 5.96
N GLN A 364 -26.10 24.05 5.97
CA GLN A 364 -26.77 25.30 6.27
C GLN A 364 -27.44 25.95 5.04
N SER A 365 -27.27 25.38 3.85
CA SER A 365 -27.75 25.96 2.58
C SER A 365 -27.25 27.39 2.37
N THR A 366 -26.00 27.67 2.75
CA THR A 366 -25.35 28.97 2.62
C THR A 366 -24.29 28.94 1.51
N LYS A 367 -23.88 30.12 1.03
CA LYS A 367 -22.88 30.24 -0.02
C LYS A 367 -21.50 29.84 0.52
N ASP A 368 -20.82 28.94 -0.19
CA ASP A 368 -19.44 28.60 0.09
C ASP A 368 -18.54 29.83 -0.14
N GLU A 369 -17.79 30.20 0.90
CA GLU A 369 -16.85 31.30 0.84
C GLU A 369 -15.52 30.91 0.19
N TYR A 370 -15.25 29.63 -0.12
CA TYR A 370 -14.02 29.20 -0.74
C TYR A 370 -13.65 30.02 -1.99
N LEU A 371 -12.41 30.51 -2.04
CA LEU A 371 -11.85 31.21 -3.20
C LEU A 371 -10.65 30.43 -3.76
N PRO A 372 -10.64 30.09 -5.06
CA PRO A 372 -9.47 29.50 -5.69
C PRO A 372 -8.31 30.50 -5.79
N SER A 373 -7.14 30.03 -6.23
CA SER A 373 -6.03 30.92 -6.60
C SER A 373 -6.42 31.76 -7.82
N ASP A 374 -6.09 33.05 -7.80
CA ASP A 374 -6.33 34.00 -8.89
C ASP A 374 -5.02 34.49 -9.55
N GLY A 375 -3.86 34.02 -9.06
CA GLY A 375 -2.55 34.45 -9.54
C GLY A 375 -2.14 35.86 -9.12
N GLU A 376 -2.93 36.55 -8.27
CA GLU A 376 -2.61 37.89 -7.79
C GLU A 376 -2.17 37.92 -6.32
N VAL A 377 -2.79 37.07 -5.50
CA VAL A 377 -2.50 36.99 -4.06
C VAL A 377 -2.13 35.57 -3.66
N VAL A 378 -1.27 35.45 -2.66
CA VAL A 378 -1.00 34.15 -2.06
C VAL A 378 -2.08 33.85 -1.05
N ARG A 379 -2.97 32.92 -1.40
CA ARG A 379 -4.16 32.57 -0.61
C ARG A 379 -4.12 31.12 -0.13
N GLN A 380 -4.32 30.94 1.16
CA GLN A 380 -4.52 29.64 1.79
C GLN A 380 -5.85 29.64 2.56
N ASN A 381 -6.83 28.89 2.08
CA ASN A 381 -8.09 28.70 2.80
C ASN A 381 -7.89 27.66 3.90
N LEU A 382 -8.21 28.02 5.14
CA LEU A 382 -8.14 27.16 6.32
C LEU A 382 -9.56 26.92 6.82
N THR A 383 -10.02 25.67 6.83
CA THR A 383 -11.35 25.37 7.36
C THR A 383 -11.28 25.25 8.88
N LEU A 384 -12.17 25.95 9.59
CA LEU A 384 -12.25 25.94 11.06
C LEU A 384 -12.25 24.50 11.60
N GLU A 385 -13.05 23.62 11.00
CA GLU A 385 -13.23 22.23 11.42
C GLU A 385 -12.00 21.34 11.21
N ALA A 386 -11.08 21.73 10.31
CA ALA A 386 -9.84 20.96 10.07
C ALA A 386 -8.66 21.48 10.89
N MET A 387 -8.73 22.74 11.34
CA MET A 387 -7.68 23.36 12.15
C MET A 387 -7.80 23.00 13.63
N LEU A 388 -9.01 22.72 14.10
CA LEU A 388 -9.30 22.35 15.48
C LEU A 388 -9.38 20.82 15.64
N ASP A 389 -8.76 20.29 16.70
CA ASP A 389 -8.92 18.89 17.09
C ASP A 389 -10.22 18.66 17.92
N GLU A 390 -10.45 17.42 18.35
CA GLU A 390 -11.64 17.07 19.17
C GLU A 390 -11.71 17.85 20.50
N LYS A 391 -10.61 18.47 20.92
CA LYS A 391 -10.51 19.30 22.14
C LYS A 391 -10.58 20.80 21.83
N GLY A 392 -10.80 21.19 20.58
CA GLY A 392 -10.84 22.59 20.16
C GLY A 392 -9.45 23.24 20.10
N THR A 393 -8.37 22.47 20.03
CA THR A 393 -6.99 22.99 20.00
C THR A 393 -6.38 22.92 18.62
N VAL A 394 -5.53 23.90 18.28
CA VAL A 394 -4.84 23.95 16.98
C VAL A 394 -3.62 23.05 17.00
N SER A 395 -3.51 22.15 16.02
CA SER A 395 -2.34 21.28 15.94
C SER A 395 -1.13 21.98 15.29
N ASP A 396 0.06 21.83 15.86
CA ASP A 396 1.33 22.28 15.28
C ASP A 396 1.57 21.75 13.86
N VAL A 397 1.06 20.55 13.57
CA VAL A 397 1.18 19.91 12.26
C VAL A 397 0.35 20.66 11.22
N SER A 398 -0.86 21.10 11.58
CA SER A 398 -1.75 21.89 10.73
C SER A 398 -1.11 23.23 10.37
N ILE A 399 -0.54 23.92 11.37
CA ILE A 399 0.15 25.21 11.17
C ILE A 399 1.36 25.05 10.23
N LYS A 400 2.22 24.07 10.49
CA LYS A 400 3.38 23.81 9.63
C LYS A 400 2.99 23.47 8.19
N THR A 401 1.88 22.75 8.02
CA THR A 401 1.35 22.42 6.70
C THR A 401 0.86 23.68 5.98
N ALA A 402 0.05 24.52 6.64
CA ALA A 402 -0.44 25.78 6.08
C ALA A 402 0.71 26.72 5.66
N ILE A 403 1.75 26.83 6.48
CA ILE A 403 2.95 27.63 6.16
C ILE A 403 3.70 27.07 4.96
N LYS A 404 3.91 25.75 4.89
CA LYS A 404 4.56 25.10 3.74
C LYS A 404 3.78 25.32 2.45
N GLU A 405 2.45 25.14 2.49
CA GLU A 405 1.61 25.37 1.31
C GLU A 405 1.62 26.85 0.90
N GLY A 406 1.59 27.77 1.86
CA GLY A 406 1.76 29.20 1.60
C GLY A 406 3.11 29.53 0.94
N ALA A 407 4.21 28.91 1.38
CA ALA A 407 5.53 29.05 0.76
C ALA A 407 5.58 28.49 -0.67
N ILE A 408 4.86 27.41 -0.98
CA ILE A 408 4.78 26.89 -2.35
C ILE A 408 3.97 27.84 -3.23
N LYS A 409 2.84 28.35 -2.75
CA LYS A 409 2.02 29.32 -3.50
C LYS A 409 2.74 30.63 -3.74
N ARG A 410 3.56 31.08 -2.78
CA ARG A 410 4.55 32.15 -2.96
C ARG A 410 5.47 31.88 -4.13
N ASP A 411 6.13 30.73 -4.11
CA ASP A 411 7.11 30.34 -5.11
C ASP A 411 6.48 30.31 -6.51
N ILE A 412 5.20 29.87 -6.61
CA ILE A 412 4.41 29.93 -7.83
C ILE A 412 4.18 31.37 -8.30
N LEU A 413 3.74 32.26 -7.41
CA LEU A 413 3.50 33.66 -7.74
C LEU A 413 4.79 34.38 -8.21
N LEU A 414 5.92 34.06 -7.58
CA LEU A 414 7.21 34.69 -7.87
C LEU A 414 8.00 34.01 -9.00
N GLY A 415 7.52 32.88 -9.53
CA GLY A 415 8.24 32.10 -10.54
C GLY A 415 9.61 31.63 -10.05
N ARG A 416 9.73 31.24 -8.76
CA ARG A 416 11.00 30.79 -8.17
C ARG A 416 10.79 29.76 -7.09
N ILE A 417 11.53 28.66 -7.15
CA ILE A 417 11.55 27.62 -6.12
C ILE A 417 12.57 28.00 -5.04
N SER A 418 12.08 28.38 -3.85
CA SER A 418 12.89 28.75 -2.68
C SER A 418 13.09 27.57 -1.71
N LEU A 419 12.25 26.54 -1.81
CA LEU A 419 12.27 25.35 -0.95
C LEU A 419 13.34 24.31 -1.33
N PHE A 420 14.20 24.63 -2.30
CA PHE A 420 15.37 23.83 -2.67
C PHE A 420 16.46 24.74 -3.25
N ASP A 421 17.73 24.50 -2.89
CA ASP A 421 18.85 25.23 -3.49
C ASP A 421 19.26 24.59 -4.83
N TRP A 422 18.71 25.10 -5.92
CA TRP A 422 18.97 24.61 -7.27
C TRP A 422 20.43 24.75 -7.71
N ARG A 423 21.16 25.74 -7.16
CA ARG A 423 22.59 25.91 -7.46
C ARG A 423 23.41 24.73 -6.94
N SER A 424 22.94 24.05 -5.90
CA SER A 424 23.59 22.85 -5.35
C SER A 424 23.67 21.68 -6.33
N LEU A 425 22.87 21.69 -7.40
CA LEU A 425 22.95 20.70 -8.49
C LEU A 425 24.16 20.94 -9.41
N ASN A 426 24.83 22.10 -9.33
CA ASN A 426 25.94 22.49 -10.18
C ASN A 426 25.64 22.39 -11.70
N SER A 427 24.36 22.51 -12.09
CA SER A 427 23.94 22.58 -13.49
C SER A 427 24.15 23.98 -14.05
N ARG A 428 24.54 24.07 -15.32
CA ARG A 428 24.52 25.32 -16.11
C ARG A 428 23.36 25.40 -17.09
N GLU A 429 22.65 24.28 -17.28
CA GLU A 429 21.53 24.15 -18.18
C GLU A 429 20.22 24.14 -17.40
N ASP A 430 19.14 24.50 -18.11
CA ASP A 430 17.79 24.45 -17.60
C ASP A 430 17.31 23.00 -17.45
N TRP A 431 16.45 22.78 -16.46
CA TRP A 431 15.75 21.52 -16.26
C TRP A 431 14.31 21.65 -16.73
N THR A 432 13.92 20.87 -17.73
CA THR A 432 12.55 20.84 -18.23
C THR A 432 11.81 19.64 -17.68
N PHE A 433 10.73 19.87 -16.94
CA PHE A 433 9.81 18.85 -16.45
C PHE A 433 8.52 18.90 -17.26
N GLY A 434 8.12 17.79 -17.87
CA GLY A 434 6.92 17.68 -18.71
C GLY A 434 5.92 16.66 -18.19
N THR A 435 4.63 16.95 -18.34
CA THR A 435 3.54 15.98 -18.13
C THR A 435 2.41 16.20 -19.15
N LEU A 436 1.48 15.25 -19.22
CA LEU A 436 0.31 15.32 -20.09
C LEU A 436 -0.97 15.52 -19.28
N ASP A 437 -1.81 16.45 -19.73
CA ASP A 437 -3.22 16.53 -19.34
C ASP A 437 -4.11 16.31 -20.57
N GLY A 438 -4.56 15.07 -20.75
CA GLY A 438 -5.17 14.65 -22.02
C GLY A 438 -4.16 14.70 -23.16
N SER A 439 -4.40 15.55 -24.15
CA SER A 439 -3.51 15.79 -25.29
C SER A 439 -2.60 17.02 -25.13
N GLU A 440 -2.80 17.80 -24.06
CA GLU A 440 -2.06 19.03 -23.76
C GLU A 440 -0.78 18.69 -22.98
N GLY A 441 0.35 19.18 -23.46
CA GLY A 441 1.63 19.13 -22.75
C GLY A 441 1.78 20.31 -21.80
N ARG A 442 2.11 20.02 -20.54
CA ARG A 442 2.44 21.04 -19.53
C ARG A 442 3.89 20.90 -19.12
N PHE A 443 4.61 22.02 -19.15
CA PHE A 443 6.03 22.08 -18.92
C PHE A 443 6.38 23.08 -17.83
N MET A 444 7.31 22.71 -16.96
CA MET A 444 7.99 23.61 -16.04
C MET A 444 9.48 23.60 -16.39
N ILE A 445 10.01 24.76 -16.74
CA ILE A 445 11.44 24.94 -17.08
C ILE A 445 12.08 25.67 -15.92
N VAL A 446 13.03 25.01 -15.25
CA VAL A 446 13.70 25.53 -14.05
C VAL A 446 15.14 25.90 -14.38
N HIS A 447 15.48 27.16 -14.16
CA HIS A 447 16.81 27.69 -14.37
C HIS A 447 17.78 27.31 -13.24
N PRO A 448 19.10 27.34 -13.46
CA PRO A 448 20.11 27.00 -12.45
C PRO A 448 20.01 27.75 -11.11
N ASP A 449 19.40 28.92 -11.09
CA ASP A 449 19.22 29.72 -9.87
C ASP A 449 17.90 29.43 -9.13
N GLY A 450 17.07 28.54 -9.66
CA GLY A 450 15.76 28.15 -9.13
C GLY A 450 14.59 28.99 -9.61
N THR A 451 14.80 30.02 -10.44
CA THR A 451 13.69 30.65 -11.18
C THR A 451 13.10 29.67 -12.18
N PHE A 452 11.81 29.81 -12.52
CA PHE A 452 11.16 28.92 -13.46
C PHE A 452 10.06 29.60 -14.27
N GLU A 453 9.73 29.00 -15.39
CA GLU A 453 8.58 29.34 -16.23
C GLU A 453 7.68 28.11 -16.42
N ILE A 454 6.38 28.35 -16.58
CA ILE A 454 5.39 27.32 -16.92
C ILE A 454 4.90 27.57 -18.34
N LYS A 455 4.93 26.54 -19.17
CA LYS A 455 4.44 26.56 -20.55
C LYS A 455 3.40 25.48 -20.76
N THR A 456 2.43 25.77 -21.60
CA THR A 456 1.37 24.86 -22.00
C THR A 456 1.28 24.86 -23.51
N GLU A 457 1.38 23.67 -24.11
CA GLU A 457 1.32 23.51 -25.56
C GLU A 457 0.44 22.32 -25.95
N ASN A 458 -0.29 22.46 -27.05
CA ASN A 458 -0.98 21.34 -27.69
C ASN A 458 -0.11 20.74 -28.78
N MET A 459 -0.34 19.45 -29.08
CA MET A 459 0.33 18.80 -30.20
C MET A 459 -0.11 19.43 -31.52
N GLU A 460 0.83 19.98 -32.27
CA GLU A 460 0.60 20.52 -33.61
C GLU A 460 1.44 19.77 -34.64
N LEU A 461 0.78 19.06 -35.57
CA LEU A 461 1.40 18.14 -36.52
C LEU A 461 2.45 18.77 -37.46
N ASN A 462 2.49 20.10 -37.56
CA ASN A 462 3.35 20.84 -38.49
C ASN A 462 4.31 21.82 -37.79
N GLN A 463 4.41 21.78 -36.46
CA GLN A 463 5.38 22.59 -35.72
C GLN A 463 6.59 21.75 -35.33
N ASP A 464 7.77 22.16 -35.79
CA ASP A 464 9.04 21.62 -35.33
C ASP A 464 9.53 22.47 -34.15
N GLY A 465 9.56 21.86 -32.97
CA GLY A 465 10.01 22.49 -31.73
C GLY A 465 10.35 21.45 -30.67
N GLU A 466 11.21 21.84 -29.73
CA GLU A 466 11.66 20.94 -28.65
C GLU A 466 10.49 20.45 -27.78
N LEU A 467 9.55 21.34 -27.45
CA LEU A 467 8.35 21.00 -26.68
C LEU A 467 7.41 20.07 -27.46
N GLN A 468 7.22 20.28 -28.77
CA GLN A 468 6.45 19.39 -29.63
C GLN A 468 7.06 17.97 -29.68
N ARG A 469 8.40 17.88 -29.77
CA ARG A 469 9.13 16.60 -29.65
C ARG A 469 8.83 15.92 -28.31
N TYR A 470 8.84 16.68 -27.21
CA TYR A 470 8.51 16.14 -25.88
C TYR A 470 7.07 15.64 -25.79
N ILE A 471 6.09 16.36 -26.33
CA ILE A 471 4.70 15.90 -26.36
C ILE A 471 4.60 14.56 -27.09
N GLY A 472 5.22 14.42 -28.27
CA GLY A 472 5.21 13.18 -29.04
C GLY A 472 5.82 11.98 -28.28
N LEU A 473 6.93 12.20 -27.58
CA LEU A 473 7.56 11.18 -26.72
C LEU A 473 6.65 10.77 -25.56
N MET A 474 6.04 11.75 -24.86
CA MET A 474 5.15 11.50 -23.74
C MET A 474 3.88 10.74 -24.18
N GLN A 475 3.28 11.10 -25.32
CA GLN A 475 2.09 10.42 -25.85
C GLN A 475 2.38 8.97 -26.24
N THR A 476 3.57 8.71 -26.77
CA THR A 476 4.03 7.35 -27.09
C THR A 476 4.19 6.54 -25.79
N ALA A 477 4.88 7.10 -24.80
CA ALA A 477 5.10 6.47 -23.51
C ALA A 477 3.80 6.15 -22.76
N ASP A 478 2.83 7.07 -22.76
CA ASP A 478 1.52 6.87 -22.12
C ASP A 478 0.73 5.74 -22.80
N ARG A 479 0.72 5.71 -24.14
CA ARG A 479 0.04 4.66 -24.93
C ARG A 479 0.66 3.28 -24.71
N GLU A 480 1.98 3.21 -24.62
CA GLU A 480 2.72 1.96 -24.41
C GLU A 480 2.72 1.50 -22.95
N GLY A 481 2.44 2.40 -21.99
CA GLY A 481 2.42 2.10 -20.56
C GLY A 481 1.55 0.90 -20.20
N TRP A 482 0.35 0.79 -20.79
CA TRP A 482 -0.53 -0.37 -20.60
C TRP A 482 0.13 -1.70 -20.98
N LYS A 483 0.87 -1.74 -22.10
CA LYS A 483 1.54 -2.97 -22.57
C LYS A 483 2.69 -3.37 -21.63
N ASN A 484 3.35 -2.38 -21.05
CA ASN A 484 4.54 -2.57 -20.22
C ASN A 484 4.23 -2.61 -18.71
N GLU A 485 2.94 -2.64 -18.33
CA GLU A 485 2.48 -2.62 -16.93
C GLU A 485 3.03 -1.45 -16.10
N VAL A 486 3.14 -0.28 -16.75
CA VAL A 486 3.57 0.97 -16.14
C VAL A 486 2.59 2.09 -16.46
N LYS A 487 2.54 3.09 -15.58
CA LYS A 487 1.80 4.33 -15.81
C LYS A 487 2.81 5.45 -16.04
N PHE A 488 2.74 6.13 -17.18
CA PHE A 488 3.55 7.32 -17.41
C PHE A 488 3.24 8.39 -16.34
N GLU A 489 4.28 8.99 -15.77
CA GLU A 489 4.15 10.07 -14.77
C GLU A 489 4.74 11.40 -15.26
N GLY A 490 5.79 11.37 -16.09
CA GLY A 490 6.35 12.59 -16.65
C GLY A 490 7.65 12.40 -17.43
N LEU A 491 8.12 13.50 -18.01
CA LEU A 491 9.37 13.64 -18.74
C LEU A 491 10.28 14.60 -17.98
N VAL A 492 11.58 14.34 -18.04
CA VAL A 492 12.63 15.25 -17.57
C VAL A 492 13.64 15.43 -18.69
N ALA A 493 14.00 16.65 -19.00
CA ALA A 493 15.07 16.96 -19.94
C ALA A 493 16.08 17.96 -19.36
N GLN A 494 17.33 17.84 -19.82
CA GLN A 494 18.43 18.75 -19.54
C GLN A 494 19.40 18.69 -20.73
N GLY A 495 19.60 19.82 -21.39
CA GLY A 495 20.34 19.88 -22.66
C GLY A 495 19.75 18.89 -23.68
N ASP A 496 20.60 18.08 -24.29
CA ASP A 496 20.17 17.07 -25.27
C ASP A 496 19.59 15.79 -24.65
N SER A 497 19.62 15.65 -23.33
CA SER A 497 19.23 14.42 -22.65
C SER A 497 17.79 14.47 -22.16
N VAL A 498 17.00 13.47 -22.56
CA VAL A 498 15.58 13.33 -22.24
C VAL A 498 15.35 11.98 -21.58
N ASN A 499 14.66 11.98 -20.44
CA ASN A 499 14.32 10.82 -19.65
C ASN A 499 12.80 10.77 -19.42
N LEU A 500 12.21 9.60 -19.68
CA LEU A 500 10.80 9.32 -19.43
C LEU A 500 10.68 8.57 -18.09
N ILE A 501 9.74 9.00 -17.25
CA ILE A 501 9.50 8.43 -15.93
C ILE A 501 8.11 7.80 -15.91
N SER A 502 8.08 6.51 -15.56
CA SER A 502 6.84 5.74 -15.45
C SER A 502 6.79 5.00 -14.12
N ARG A 503 5.66 5.04 -13.43
CA ARG A 503 5.42 4.26 -12.22
C ARG A 503 5.02 2.83 -12.58
N SER A 504 5.73 1.86 -12.03
CA SER A 504 5.39 0.44 -12.14
C SER A 504 4.45 -0.03 -11.01
N ASN A 505 3.74 -1.12 -11.24
CA ASN A 505 3.06 -1.86 -10.17
C ASN A 505 4.04 -2.67 -9.29
N GLU A 506 5.31 -2.76 -9.70
CA GLU A 506 6.36 -3.34 -8.89
C GLU A 506 6.61 -2.49 -7.64
N ILE A 507 6.55 -3.12 -6.47
CA ILE A 507 6.71 -2.48 -5.17
C ILE A 507 7.91 -3.05 -4.41
N THR A 508 8.49 -2.21 -3.58
CA THR A 508 9.52 -2.60 -2.61
C THR A 508 8.97 -3.51 -1.52
N LEU A 509 9.72 -4.53 -1.15
CA LEU A 509 9.42 -5.42 -0.04
C LEU A 509 10.50 -5.29 1.05
N PRO A 510 10.10 -5.13 2.33
CA PRO A 510 11.03 -5.25 3.44
C PRO A 510 11.48 -6.71 3.61
N ASP A 511 12.39 -6.98 4.55
CA ASP A 511 12.79 -8.35 4.91
C ASP A 511 11.60 -9.09 5.56
N LEU A 512 10.75 -9.68 4.72
CA LEU A 512 9.52 -10.31 5.16
C LEU A 512 9.79 -11.53 6.04
N GLU A 513 10.85 -12.27 5.76
CA GLU A 513 11.28 -13.42 6.57
C GLU A 513 11.64 -12.98 7.99
N GLY A 514 12.59 -12.05 8.13
CA GLY A 514 13.04 -11.58 9.44
C GLY A 514 11.94 -10.86 10.21
N ILE A 515 11.06 -10.12 9.52
CA ILE A 515 9.88 -9.52 10.15
C ILE A 515 8.93 -10.62 10.64
N PHE A 516 8.64 -11.63 9.81
CA PHE A 516 7.75 -12.71 10.20
C PHE A 516 8.24 -13.45 11.43
N GLN A 517 9.51 -13.86 11.44
CA GLN A 517 10.15 -14.53 12.57
C GLN A 517 10.10 -13.69 13.85
N THR A 518 10.33 -12.37 13.73
CA THR A 518 10.25 -11.45 14.88
C THR A 518 8.80 -11.32 15.37
N MET A 519 7.84 -11.16 14.47
CA MET A 519 6.43 -11.04 14.81
C MET A 519 5.86 -12.33 15.40
N GLU A 520 6.32 -13.50 14.96
CA GLU A 520 5.96 -14.79 15.54
C GLU A 520 6.39 -14.87 17.01
N LYS A 521 7.61 -14.43 17.34
CA LYS A 521 8.06 -14.29 18.73
C LYS A 521 7.21 -13.29 19.50
N VAL A 522 6.75 -12.20 18.89
CA VAL A 522 5.82 -11.25 19.53
C VAL A 522 4.48 -11.90 19.85
N GLY A 523 3.95 -12.71 18.93
CA GLY A 523 2.68 -13.42 19.07
C GLY A 523 2.75 -14.69 19.93
N SER A 524 3.94 -15.24 20.15
CA SER A 524 4.11 -16.49 20.90
C SER A 524 3.70 -16.32 22.37
N PRO A 525 3.20 -17.39 23.01
CA PRO A 525 3.05 -17.44 24.46
C PRO A 525 4.37 -17.18 25.19
N LEU A 526 4.28 -16.99 26.52
CA LEU A 526 5.48 -16.99 27.35
C LEU A 526 6.18 -18.35 27.25
N PRO A 527 7.53 -18.40 27.29
CA PRO A 527 8.26 -19.66 27.26
C PRO A 527 7.83 -20.59 28.40
N GLU A 528 8.00 -21.89 28.19
CA GLU A 528 7.71 -22.90 29.20
C GLU A 528 8.45 -22.59 30.51
N GLY A 529 7.73 -22.70 31.63
CA GLY A 529 8.26 -22.39 32.95
C GLY A 529 8.54 -20.91 33.19
N LYS A 530 7.96 -19.99 32.39
CA LYS A 530 8.03 -18.52 32.56
C LYS A 530 6.65 -17.86 32.44
N ASP A 531 5.59 -18.63 32.67
CA ASP A 531 4.20 -18.25 32.45
C ASP A 531 3.43 -18.03 33.75
N THR A 532 4.10 -17.95 34.90
CA THR A 532 3.46 -17.65 36.19
C THR A 532 4.17 -16.51 36.91
N GLY A 533 3.49 -15.88 37.87
CA GLY A 533 4.08 -14.79 38.66
C GLY A 533 5.35 -15.23 39.38
N ILE A 534 5.33 -16.40 40.00
CA ILE A 534 6.49 -16.98 40.70
C ILE A 534 7.64 -17.26 39.72
N ALA A 535 7.33 -17.80 38.54
CA ALA A 535 8.34 -18.10 37.53
C ALA A 535 9.02 -16.85 36.93
N LEU A 536 8.37 -15.69 37.00
CA LEU A 536 8.91 -14.42 36.51
C LEU A 536 9.73 -13.67 37.56
N LEU A 537 9.62 -14.01 38.86
CA LEU A 537 10.40 -13.37 39.92
C LEU A 537 11.91 -13.51 39.72
N PRO A 538 12.48 -14.71 39.41
CA PRO A 538 13.92 -14.84 39.16
C PRO A 538 14.42 -13.92 38.04
N LEU A 539 13.63 -13.75 36.98
CA LEU A 539 13.97 -12.87 35.85
C LEU A 539 14.04 -11.40 36.29
N LEU A 540 13.15 -10.99 37.20
CA LEU A 540 13.20 -9.66 37.80
C LEU A 540 14.43 -9.50 38.72
N GLU A 541 14.77 -10.51 39.53
CA GLU A 541 15.96 -10.46 40.37
C GLU A 541 17.25 -10.38 39.56
N ASP A 542 17.34 -11.13 38.46
CA ASP A 542 18.50 -11.10 37.56
C ASP A 542 18.64 -9.74 36.87
N PHE A 543 17.51 -9.13 36.48
CA PHE A 543 17.50 -7.74 36.00
C PHE A 543 18.02 -6.76 37.06
N ILE A 544 17.54 -6.87 38.30
CA ILE A 544 17.97 -6.00 39.41
C ILE A 544 19.48 -6.12 39.66
N LYS A 545 20.03 -7.34 39.60
CA LYS A 545 21.47 -7.58 39.73
C LYS A 545 22.29 -7.03 38.56
N ALA A 546 21.74 -7.03 37.34
CA ALA A 546 22.41 -6.52 36.15
C ALA A 546 22.30 -5.00 35.98
N TYR A 547 21.26 -4.38 36.55
CA TYR A 547 20.98 -2.94 36.47
C TYR A 547 21.11 -2.11 37.79
N PRO A 548 22.02 -2.42 38.76
CA PRO A 548 22.09 -1.72 40.05
C PRO A 548 22.39 -0.21 39.97
N PRO A 549 23.34 0.29 39.14
CA PRO A 549 23.76 1.70 39.17
C PRO A 549 22.71 2.71 38.68
N ALA A 550 21.65 2.23 38.03
CA ALA A 550 20.61 3.06 37.42
C ALA A 550 19.26 3.00 38.16
N MET A 551 19.13 2.18 39.21
CA MET A 551 17.99 2.26 40.14
C MET A 551 18.24 3.39 41.15
N GLY A 552 17.85 4.61 40.78
CA GLY A 552 17.78 5.72 41.74
C GLY A 552 16.64 5.53 42.76
N GLU A 553 16.56 6.41 43.76
CA GLU A 553 15.50 6.41 44.79
C GLU A 553 14.07 6.37 44.22
N LYS A 554 13.87 6.89 43.00
CA LYS A 554 12.57 6.96 42.31
C LYS A 554 12.11 5.63 41.67
N ASP A 555 13.04 4.72 41.36
CA ASP A 555 12.74 3.48 40.63
C ASP A 555 12.56 2.27 41.56
N GLY A 556 13.21 2.28 42.73
CA GLY A 556 13.10 1.23 43.75
C GLY A 556 11.65 0.89 44.16
N PRO A 557 10.80 1.89 44.50
CA PRO A 557 9.40 1.63 44.85
C PRO A 557 8.59 0.96 43.73
N LYS A 558 8.83 1.33 42.47
CA LYS A 558 8.15 0.77 41.29
C LYS A 558 8.52 -0.69 41.08
N VAL A 559 9.80 -1.03 41.25
CA VAL A 559 10.29 -2.40 41.14
C VAL A 559 9.78 -3.25 42.29
N ALA A 560 9.71 -2.72 43.52
CA ALA A 560 9.11 -3.40 44.66
C ALA A 560 7.62 -3.69 44.43
N GLN A 561 6.87 -2.70 43.94
CA GLN A 561 5.46 -2.88 43.58
C GLN A 561 5.29 -3.96 42.51
N PHE A 562 6.07 -3.91 41.42
CA PHE A 562 6.01 -4.92 40.37
C PHE A 562 6.34 -6.33 40.88
N ARG A 563 7.32 -6.44 41.79
CA ARG A 563 7.68 -7.70 42.46
C ARG A 563 6.50 -8.26 43.27
N ASP A 564 5.82 -7.41 44.04
CA ASP A 564 4.68 -7.84 44.85
C ASP A 564 3.46 -8.20 44.00
N ASP A 565 3.22 -7.48 42.89
CA ASP A 565 2.20 -7.84 41.91
C ASP A 565 2.47 -9.21 41.29
N LEU A 566 3.73 -9.53 40.96
CA LEU A 566 4.12 -10.86 40.48
C LEU A 566 3.89 -11.95 41.55
N LYS A 567 4.27 -11.70 42.81
CA LYS A 567 3.97 -12.64 43.92
C LYS A 567 2.46 -12.86 44.06
N GLY A 568 1.66 -11.80 43.95
CA GLY A 568 0.20 -11.85 44.03
C GLY A 568 -0.45 -12.69 42.93
N LYS A 569 0.19 -12.84 41.75
CA LYS A 569 -0.26 -13.76 40.70
C LYS A 569 0.03 -15.23 41.00
N GLY A 570 1.01 -15.51 41.87
CA GLY A 570 1.34 -16.86 42.30
C GLY A 570 1.67 -17.80 41.14
N THR A 571 1.08 -18.99 41.16
CA THR A 571 1.19 -20.03 40.12
C THR A 571 0.12 -19.91 39.02
N SER A 572 -0.70 -18.86 39.03
CA SER A 572 -1.73 -18.68 38.00
C SER A 572 -1.08 -18.40 36.64
N PRO A 573 -1.55 -19.05 35.55
CA PRO A 573 -1.05 -18.78 34.21
C PRO A 573 -1.24 -17.31 33.80
N LEU A 574 -0.17 -16.70 33.31
CA LEU A 574 -0.09 -15.34 32.83
C LEU A 574 0.07 -15.35 31.32
N SER A 575 -0.73 -14.52 30.66
CA SER A 575 -0.50 -14.24 29.25
C SER A 575 0.61 -13.20 29.08
N LYS A 576 1.30 -13.26 27.94
CA LYS A 576 2.28 -12.23 27.55
C LYS A 576 1.68 -10.82 27.49
N LYS A 577 0.39 -10.72 27.13
CA LYS A 577 -0.38 -9.46 27.14
C LYS A 577 -0.55 -8.93 28.57
N THR A 578 -0.91 -9.80 29.51
CA THR A 578 -1.06 -9.45 30.94
C THR A 578 0.27 -8.97 31.51
N LEU A 579 1.36 -9.69 31.25
CA LEU A 579 2.70 -9.29 31.69
C LEU A 579 3.11 -7.92 31.13
N LYS A 580 2.85 -7.66 29.84
CA LYS A 580 3.12 -6.35 29.21
C LYS A 580 2.37 -5.22 29.91
N VAL A 581 1.10 -5.42 30.27
CA VAL A 581 0.29 -4.44 31.00
C VAL A 581 0.89 -4.16 32.38
N MET A 582 1.20 -5.20 33.15
CA MET A 582 1.82 -5.04 34.48
C MET A 582 3.15 -4.28 34.41
N ILE A 583 4.02 -4.61 33.44
CA ILE A 583 5.28 -3.86 33.23
C ILE A 583 5.00 -2.38 32.93
N ASN A 584 4.02 -2.10 32.08
CA ASN A 584 3.70 -0.73 31.69
C ASN A 584 3.11 0.09 32.84
N GLU A 585 2.30 -0.53 33.70
CA GLU A 585 1.66 0.11 34.87
C GLU A 585 2.68 0.38 35.98
N CYS A 586 3.52 -0.59 36.32
CA CYS A 586 4.47 -0.44 37.42
C CYS A 586 5.76 0.26 36.99
N LEU A 587 6.40 -0.21 35.91
CA LEU A 587 7.72 0.27 35.48
C LEU A 587 7.64 1.43 34.49
N GLY A 588 6.48 1.60 33.83
CA GLY A 588 6.22 2.64 32.85
C GLY A 588 6.41 2.19 31.40
N ALA A 589 5.48 2.57 30.53
CA ALA A 589 5.49 2.14 29.12
C ALA A 589 6.71 2.68 28.34
N ASN A 590 7.07 3.95 28.56
CA ASN A 590 8.09 4.70 27.82
C ASN A 590 9.25 5.18 28.70
N THR A 591 9.43 4.59 29.88
CA THR A 591 10.52 4.94 30.80
C THR A 591 11.78 4.16 30.43
N ASN A 592 12.95 4.67 30.84
CA ASN A 592 14.21 3.93 30.69
C ASN A 592 14.16 2.59 31.44
N LEU A 593 13.58 2.54 32.63
CA LEU A 593 13.41 1.33 33.44
C LEU A 593 12.56 0.27 32.72
N GLY A 594 11.34 0.65 32.27
CA GLY A 594 10.44 -0.28 31.58
C GLY A 594 11.01 -0.76 30.25
N ARG A 595 11.76 0.09 29.53
CA ARG A 595 12.47 -0.29 28.29
C ARG A 595 13.63 -1.25 28.58
N ALA A 596 14.45 -0.96 29.59
CA ALA A 596 15.58 -1.79 29.98
C ALA A 596 15.12 -3.19 30.43
N PHE A 597 14.05 -3.29 31.21
CA PHE A 597 13.52 -4.58 31.63
C PHE A 597 12.97 -5.39 30.45
N LYS A 598 12.23 -4.77 29.52
CA LYS A 598 11.77 -5.46 28.30
C LYS A 598 12.93 -5.94 27.43
N GLU A 599 14.00 -5.17 27.33
CA GLU A 599 15.22 -5.59 26.61
C GLU A 599 15.91 -6.76 27.32
N HIS A 600 16.03 -6.71 28.65
CA HIS A 600 16.56 -7.83 29.43
C HIS A 600 15.75 -9.12 29.23
N LEU A 601 14.42 -9.02 29.21
CA LEU A 601 13.52 -10.14 28.91
C LEU A 601 13.71 -10.69 27.49
N LYS A 602 13.98 -9.82 26.53
CA LYS A 602 14.26 -10.19 25.14
C LYS A 602 15.62 -10.89 25.00
N GLU A 603 16.70 -10.27 25.47
CA GLU A 603 18.07 -10.75 25.30
C GLU A 603 18.35 -12.01 26.14
N GLY A 604 17.88 -12.03 27.39
CA GLY A 604 18.15 -13.15 28.31
C GLY A 604 17.19 -14.33 28.14
N TYR A 605 15.96 -14.09 27.69
CA TYR A 605 14.89 -15.09 27.77
C TYR A 605 14.02 -15.21 26.52
N GLY A 606 14.30 -14.46 25.45
CA GLY A 606 13.56 -14.53 24.19
C GLY A 606 12.13 -13.98 24.25
N ILE A 607 11.78 -13.21 25.29
CA ILE A 607 10.43 -12.67 25.48
C ILE A 607 10.30 -11.31 24.79
N GLU A 608 9.82 -11.31 23.55
CA GLU A 608 9.70 -10.09 22.73
C GLU A 608 8.27 -9.50 22.74
N PHE A 609 8.08 -8.24 23.12
CA PHE A 609 6.74 -7.63 23.28
C PHE A 609 6.27 -6.74 22.13
N TYR A 610 7.18 -6.36 21.24
CA TYR A 610 6.95 -5.45 20.13
C TYR A 610 8.01 -5.69 19.05
N PHE A 611 7.68 -5.32 17.82
CA PHE A 611 8.66 -5.28 16.74
C PHE A 611 9.66 -4.12 16.99
N PRO A 612 10.98 -4.38 17.02
CA PRO A 612 11.96 -3.34 17.28
C PRO A 612 12.02 -2.35 16.12
N ARG A 613 12.08 -1.04 16.41
CA ARG A 613 12.16 0.04 15.41
C ARG A 613 13.34 1.00 15.63
N GLY A 614 14.31 0.58 16.45
CA GLY A 614 15.58 1.28 16.56
C GLY A 614 16.37 1.24 15.25
N LYS A 615 17.39 2.10 15.13
CA LYS A 615 18.20 2.28 13.90
C LYS A 615 18.65 0.95 13.29
N GLY A 616 19.22 0.05 14.10
CA GLY A 616 19.70 -1.25 13.63
C GLY A 616 18.58 -2.17 13.11
N SER A 617 17.40 -2.15 13.72
CA SER A 617 16.25 -2.94 13.22
C SER A 617 15.69 -2.37 11.92
N VAL A 618 15.61 -1.04 11.79
CA VAL A 618 15.18 -0.40 10.55
C VAL A 618 16.14 -0.74 9.41
N GLU A 619 17.45 -0.67 9.65
CA GLU A 619 18.47 -1.00 8.65
C GLU A 619 18.50 -2.48 8.28
N LYS A 620 18.15 -3.37 9.23
CA LYS A 620 18.08 -4.81 8.98
C LYS A 620 16.80 -5.20 8.24
N HIS A 621 15.64 -4.75 8.73
CA HIS A 621 14.36 -5.31 8.32
C HIS A 621 13.53 -4.39 7.43
N LEU A 622 13.64 -3.08 7.59
CA LEU A 622 12.77 -2.10 6.93
C LEU A 622 13.54 -1.21 5.96
N GLN A 623 14.74 -1.62 5.57
CA GLN A 623 15.60 -0.80 4.73
C GLN A 623 14.96 -0.52 3.38
N ALA A 624 14.19 -1.45 2.79
CA ALA A 624 13.43 -1.22 1.56
C ALA A 624 12.27 -0.21 1.70
N MET A 625 11.91 0.18 2.92
CA MET A 625 10.80 1.11 3.19
C MET A 625 11.25 2.56 3.42
N VAL A 626 12.54 2.81 3.53
CA VAL A 626 13.09 4.09 3.98
C VAL A 626 14.07 4.68 2.98
N GLU A 627 14.31 5.98 3.05
CA GLU A 627 15.29 6.71 2.23
C GLU A 627 14.97 6.71 0.72
N ILE A 628 15.72 7.52 -0.04
CA ILE A 628 15.66 7.50 -1.50
C ILE A 628 16.69 6.48 -1.98
N LYS A 629 16.29 5.60 -2.90
CA LYS A 629 17.22 4.67 -3.53
C LYS A 629 17.07 4.68 -5.03
N TYR A 630 18.20 4.54 -5.68
CA TYR A 630 18.34 4.48 -7.12
C TYR A 630 19.18 3.27 -7.50
N PHE A 631 18.80 2.64 -8.60
CA PHE A 631 19.52 1.54 -9.21
C PHE A 631 19.47 1.67 -10.73
N GLN A 632 20.58 1.37 -11.39
CA GLN A 632 20.75 1.41 -12.83
C GLN A 632 20.61 -0.02 -13.36
N GLU A 633 19.73 -0.20 -14.35
CA GLU A 633 19.52 -1.50 -15.00
C GLU A 633 20.37 -1.62 -16.27
N SER A 634 20.60 -0.51 -16.97
CA SER A 634 21.48 -0.40 -18.13
C SER A 634 21.93 1.05 -18.31
N ASP A 635 22.73 1.35 -19.34
CA ASP A 635 23.11 2.72 -19.68
C ASP A 635 21.92 3.63 -20.06
N LYS A 636 20.76 3.03 -20.36
CA LYS A 636 19.55 3.74 -20.79
C LYS A 636 18.36 3.55 -19.86
N THR A 637 18.43 2.62 -18.91
CA THR A 637 17.33 2.31 -18.00
C THR A 637 17.77 2.30 -16.55
N ALA A 638 16.91 2.82 -15.69
CA ALA A 638 17.11 2.81 -14.26
C ALA A 638 15.79 2.74 -13.52
N GLY A 639 15.87 2.46 -12.23
CA GLY A 639 14.74 2.55 -11.32
C GLY A 639 15.08 3.32 -10.06
N TYR A 640 14.06 3.90 -9.45
CA TYR A 640 14.17 4.51 -8.13
C TYR A 640 12.87 4.41 -7.35
N PHE A 641 12.97 4.59 -6.04
CA PHE A 641 11.81 4.85 -5.20
C PHE A 641 12.18 5.83 -4.08
N VAL A 642 11.14 6.49 -3.56
CA VAL A 642 11.26 7.45 -2.47
C VAL A 642 10.54 6.86 -1.26
N GLY A 643 11.30 6.44 -0.26
CA GLY A 643 10.78 5.84 0.96
C GLY A 643 10.43 6.84 2.07
N ASP A 644 10.13 6.29 3.24
CA ASP A 644 9.91 7.05 4.47
C ASP A 644 11.22 7.46 5.14
N ARG A 645 11.14 8.33 6.15
CA ARG A 645 12.31 8.60 7.00
C ARG A 645 12.61 7.39 7.88
N LYS A 646 13.89 7.14 8.15
CA LYS A 646 14.31 6.15 9.16
C LYS A 646 13.73 6.47 10.54
N SER A 647 13.74 7.73 10.94
CA SER A 647 13.19 8.17 12.22
C SER A 647 11.67 8.30 12.17
N GLY A 648 10.98 7.79 13.18
CA GLY A 648 9.53 7.98 13.32
C GLY A 648 8.67 7.11 12.39
N LEU A 649 9.23 6.01 11.87
CA LEU A 649 8.49 5.08 11.03
C LEU A 649 7.31 4.45 11.79
N LYS A 650 6.09 4.63 11.28
CA LYS A 650 4.85 4.16 11.91
C LYS A 650 4.76 2.65 11.96
N GLU A 651 4.15 2.12 13.03
CA GLU A 651 3.88 0.68 13.20
C GLU A 651 3.05 0.09 12.05
N SER A 652 2.10 0.87 11.56
CA SER A 652 1.22 0.52 10.44
C SER A 652 1.56 1.37 9.20
N LEU A 653 2.04 0.71 8.15
CA LEU A 653 2.33 1.28 6.84
C LEU A 653 1.19 0.93 5.89
N LYS A 654 0.41 1.95 5.48
CA LYS A 654 -0.78 1.75 4.65
C LYS A 654 -0.43 1.25 3.24
N ARG A 655 0.72 1.64 2.70
CA ARG A 655 1.14 1.35 1.31
C ARG A 655 2.62 0.97 1.28
N ALA A 656 3.00 0.22 0.24
CA ALA A 656 4.39 0.05 -0.15
C ALA A 656 4.83 1.17 -1.10
N HIS A 657 6.13 1.28 -1.33
CA HIS A 657 6.67 2.23 -2.30
C HIS A 657 6.77 1.56 -3.66
N HIS A 658 6.12 2.16 -4.65
CA HIS A 658 6.21 1.74 -6.05
C HIS A 658 7.57 2.14 -6.63
N LEU A 659 8.11 1.28 -7.48
CA LEU A 659 9.28 1.59 -8.29
C LEU A 659 8.86 2.51 -9.45
N ARG A 660 9.65 3.55 -9.67
CA ARG A 660 9.59 4.39 -10.86
C ARG A 660 10.71 3.97 -11.79
N LYS A 661 10.34 3.60 -13.01
CA LYS A 661 11.25 3.27 -14.10
C LYS A 661 11.58 4.53 -14.88
N VAL A 662 12.86 4.67 -15.19
CA VAL A 662 13.43 5.76 -15.97
C VAL A 662 13.96 5.17 -17.26
N GLN A 663 13.55 5.74 -18.39
CA GLN A 663 14.03 5.38 -19.72
C GLN A 663 14.62 6.62 -20.38
N ALA A 664 15.92 6.59 -20.69
CA ALA A 664 16.55 7.59 -21.54
C ALA A 664 16.12 7.35 -23.00
N THR A 665 15.80 8.43 -23.71
CA THR A 665 15.47 8.34 -25.15
C THR A 665 16.72 8.04 -25.98
N GLU A 666 16.54 7.79 -27.27
CA GLU A 666 17.65 7.66 -28.21
C GLU A 666 18.57 8.90 -28.14
N GLY A 667 19.89 8.67 -28.14
CA GLY A 667 20.89 9.73 -27.95
C GLY A 667 21.08 10.24 -26.51
N SER A 668 20.12 10.03 -25.59
CA SER A 668 20.13 10.62 -24.24
C SER A 668 20.91 9.82 -23.19
N LYS A 669 21.50 10.48 -22.20
CA LYS A 669 22.03 9.82 -20.99
C LYS A 669 20.98 9.79 -19.87
N LEU A 670 21.20 8.97 -18.84
CA LEU A 670 20.40 9.02 -17.62
C LEU A 670 20.79 10.25 -16.77
N ILE A 671 19.83 11.15 -16.54
CA ILE A 671 20.02 12.42 -15.80
C ILE A 671 19.25 12.46 -14.47
N VAL A 672 18.33 11.51 -14.25
CA VAL A 672 17.58 11.39 -12.99
C VAL A 672 18.45 11.25 -11.72
N PRO A 673 19.63 10.60 -11.74
CA PRO A 673 20.50 10.53 -10.56
C PRO A 673 20.86 11.90 -9.97
N ASP A 674 20.97 12.92 -10.82
CA ASP A 674 21.33 14.29 -10.43
C ASP A 674 20.14 15.02 -9.78
N LEU A 675 18.92 14.53 -9.99
CA LEU A 675 17.68 15.06 -9.39
C LEU A 675 17.27 14.37 -8.08
N LEU A 676 17.92 13.28 -7.67
CA LEU A 676 17.65 12.66 -6.36
C LEU A 676 17.68 13.65 -5.17
N PRO A 677 18.54 14.71 -5.14
CA PRO A 677 18.43 15.79 -4.17
C PRO A 677 17.05 16.43 -4.01
N THR A 678 16.34 16.67 -5.11
CA THR A 678 15.07 17.39 -5.10
C THR A 678 13.95 16.55 -4.47
N MET A 679 14.16 15.23 -4.35
CA MET A 679 13.21 14.30 -3.74
C MET A 679 13.27 14.25 -2.20
N ASP A 680 14.26 14.91 -1.56
CA ASP A 680 14.29 15.12 -0.08
C ASP A 680 13.36 16.27 0.37
N VAL A 681 12.62 16.88 -0.57
CA VAL A 681 11.64 17.94 -0.33
C VAL A 681 10.27 17.32 -0.02
N ASP A 682 9.64 17.71 1.11
CA ASP A 682 8.45 17.04 1.66
C ASP A 682 7.25 16.98 0.68
N PHE A 683 6.99 18.04 -0.08
CA PHE A 683 5.85 18.06 -1.01
C PHE A 683 6.10 17.21 -2.27
N VAL A 684 7.36 17.19 -2.75
CA VAL A 684 7.79 16.34 -3.86
C VAL A 684 7.67 14.86 -3.47
N ARG A 685 8.12 14.53 -2.25
CA ARG A 685 8.11 13.16 -1.72
C ARG A 685 6.72 12.62 -1.43
N THR A 686 5.87 13.42 -0.80
CA THR A 686 4.56 12.94 -0.32
C THR A 686 3.50 12.92 -1.41
N GLY A 687 3.67 13.71 -2.48
CA GLY A 687 2.67 13.86 -3.54
C GLY A 687 1.30 14.27 -3.01
N GLN A 688 1.28 14.91 -1.83
CA GLN A 688 0.10 15.15 -1.00
C GLN A 688 -0.10 16.62 -0.63
N SER A 689 0.76 17.53 -1.11
CA SER A 689 0.50 18.95 -0.92
C SER A 689 -0.71 19.33 -1.76
N THR A 690 -1.77 19.77 -1.09
CA THR A 690 -3.05 20.22 -1.68
C THR A 690 -2.95 21.67 -2.16
N VAL A 691 -1.79 22.03 -2.73
CA VAL A 691 -1.46 23.42 -3.11
C VAL A 691 -2.26 23.87 -4.32
#